data_AF-A0A4Q7UF22-F1
#
_entry.id   AF-A0A4Q7UF22-F1
#
_cell.length_a   1.000
_cell.length_b   1.000
_cell.length_c   1.000
_cell.angle_alpha   90.00
_cell.angle_beta   90.00
_cell.angle_gamma   90.00
#
_symmetry.space_group_name_H-M   'P 1'
#
loop_
_entity.id
_entity.type
_entity.pdbx_description
1 polymer ?
#
loop_
_entity_poly.entity_id
_entity_poly.type
_entity_poly.pdbx_seq_one_letter_code
_entity_poly.pdbx_strand_id
1 'polypeptide(L)'
;MHGQSWPIHDAVHGVIDFDDPTLFARRDLLQLLLESPQLQRLRRLQQLPFGDHAFLSSTHNRFSHAVGTAHVALRLMQRLHRMGFFTPVTMAGLREAVPSLADGDDATLIRRLAEHVVFAGLLQDIGELPHKPSVGLFLYPHATIATRVAADLEVSTHGMSDKELFTLNGIIDVFQVHEPLRTGLDIGVLAYLIAGQPTPDIHVTDALLAVRQIVDGVVDADRLDYVHRDSHHSIDSGLSSAAHVIESLITYDRDGPIFNSTGPVANFLMLRAVLRSQVYSAPAVRFRVTLLAVVMSELLRRQPDWMTKYFDARYGTLSGEAFSRLDDTSLFAGLRQLRADREAEVLDRHVARAADELLGGGTPYEYHWLDRPTSAESPAQLVLRPDIFVDAYWDYETHRLYRPASVRVSGAPYAAPLETVPLERTAGHVSEFLQMMWDSPPVQNNVLFFVPPQRTAWFRATVARGAAERRGLYQAAITRDAEVRLSVVDDTRAEETHSGPSIFVSFCWEDIDSMRAMLRLLYERRRRYYAFVEDYHGLGGNTKKNGSRYAAQADAALILLSPAYAERATDPKGNIYPELIALGRKVPPERIVPVSLDAKADYREELDRFPWALIGHEEVPFLGAPIRNATTSQIARALDSALQVIDRSWKDSTDATRSMR
;
A
#
# COMPACT_ATOMS: atom_id res chain seq x y z
N MET A 1 33.68 -8.51 16.18
CA MET A 1 34.05 -9.40 15.06
C MET A 1 32.89 -10.32 14.79
N HIS A 2 32.22 -10.18 13.64
CA HIS A 2 31.78 -11.29 12.80
C HIS A 2 31.53 -10.70 11.42
N GLY A 3 32.62 -10.33 10.74
CA GLY A 3 32.57 -10.08 9.31
C GLY A 3 32.03 -11.35 8.65
N GLN A 4 30.98 -11.20 7.86
CA GLN A 4 30.35 -12.32 7.18
C GLN A 4 31.42 -12.96 6.29
N SER A 5 31.69 -14.25 6.49
CA SER A 5 32.65 -14.96 5.65
C SER A 5 32.01 -15.15 4.28
N TRP A 6 32.61 -14.55 3.26
CA TRP A 6 32.27 -14.85 1.88
C TRP A 6 32.79 -16.27 1.52
N PRO A 7 32.04 -17.06 0.73
CA PRO A 7 30.73 -16.75 0.15
C PRO A 7 29.55 -16.95 1.14
N ILE A 8 28.41 -16.33 0.85
CA ILE A 8 27.17 -16.51 1.63
C ILE A 8 26.43 -17.75 1.11
N HIS A 9 25.98 -18.63 2.00
CA HIS A 9 25.12 -19.76 1.64
C HIS A 9 23.64 -19.37 1.80
N ASP A 10 22.88 -19.48 0.72
CA ASP A 10 21.45 -19.23 0.65
C ASP A 10 20.70 -20.48 0.15
N ALA A 11 19.52 -20.76 0.72
CA ALA A 11 18.75 -21.95 0.38
C ALA A 11 18.15 -21.91 -1.03
N VAL A 12 17.92 -20.70 -1.58
CA VAL A 12 17.26 -20.49 -2.87
C VAL A 12 18.28 -20.38 -3.99
N HIS A 13 19.31 -19.56 -3.80
CA HIS A 13 20.32 -19.27 -4.83
C HIS A 13 21.61 -20.08 -4.68
N GLY A 14 21.71 -20.92 -3.65
CA GLY A 14 22.91 -21.70 -3.36
C GLY A 14 24.04 -20.83 -2.83
N VAL A 15 25.23 -20.91 -3.43
CA VAL A 15 26.38 -20.12 -3.01
C VAL A 15 26.30 -18.74 -3.66
N ILE A 16 26.03 -17.73 -2.85
CA ILE A 16 26.04 -16.32 -3.24
C ILE A 16 27.45 -15.77 -3.04
N ASP A 17 28.07 -15.37 -4.15
CA ASP A 17 29.34 -14.67 -4.13
C ASP A 17 29.26 -13.38 -4.95
N PHE A 18 29.71 -12.27 -4.36
CA PHE A 18 29.81 -10.96 -4.99
C PHE A 18 31.25 -10.68 -5.48
N ASP A 19 32.04 -11.71 -5.80
CA ASP A 19 33.30 -11.52 -6.54
C ASP A 19 33.01 -11.22 -7.99
N ASP A 20 33.05 -9.95 -8.37
CA ASP A 20 33.05 -9.57 -9.77
C ASP A 20 33.93 -8.33 -9.95
N PRO A 21 35.23 -8.48 -10.28
CA PRO A 21 36.10 -7.32 -10.45
C PRO A 21 35.67 -6.40 -11.60
N THR A 22 34.78 -6.86 -12.49
CA THR A 22 34.28 -6.09 -13.63
C THR A 22 33.07 -5.25 -13.23
N LEU A 23 32.12 -5.82 -12.50
CA LEU A 23 30.83 -5.20 -12.21
C LEU A 23 30.59 -4.87 -10.74
N PHE A 24 31.33 -5.47 -9.80
CA PHE A 24 31.13 -5.27 -8.37
C PHE A 24 32.43 -5.41 -7.57
N ALA A 25 33.07 -4.28 -7.27
CA ALA A 25 34.33 -4.24 -6.51
C ALA A 25 34.15 -3.62 -5.10
N ARG A 26 32.93 -3.65 -4.55
CA ARG A 26 32.55 -2.95 -3.30
C ARG A 26 32.03 -3.89 -2.21
N ARG A 27 32.68 -5.06 -2.05
CA ARG A 27 32.37 -6.00 -0.96
C ARG A 27 32.56 -5.38 0.43
N ASP A 28 33.45 -4.41 0.56
CA ASP A 28 33.67 -3.62 1.77
C ASP A 28 32.43 -2.81 2.16
N LEU A 29 31.82 -2.10 1.20
CA LEU A 29 30.58 -1.35 1.44
C LEU A 29 29.39 -2.29 1.68
N LEU A 30 29.35 -3.41 0.97
CA LEU A 30 28.35 -4.46 1.19
C LEU A 30 28.42 -5.03 2.60
N GLN A 31 29.62 -5.38 3.08
CA GLN A 31 29.81 -5.86 4.45
C GLN A 31 29.32 -4.84 5.47
N LEU A 32 29.65 -3.56 5.25
CA LEU A 32 29.25 -2.48 6.14
C LEU A 32 27.72 -2.27 6.17
N LEU A 33 27.05 -2.35 5.01
CA LEU A 33 25.59 -2.31 4.95
C LEU A 33 24.96 -3.53 5.61
N LEU A 34 25.48 -4.73 5.36
CA LEU A 34 24.97 -5.96 5.98
C LEU A 34 25.04 -5.91 7.51
N GLU A 35 25.98 -5.15 8.09
CA GLU A 35 26.11 -4.92 9.53
C GLU A 35 25.27 -3.73 10.06
N SER A 36 24.67 -2.93 9.18
CA SER A 36 23.87 -1.78 9.59
C SER A 36 22.62 -2.18 10.38
N PRO A 37 22.21 -1.39 11.39
CA PRO A 37 20.98 -1.64 12.14
C PRO A 37 19.73 -1.77 11.25
N GLN A 38 19.67 -0.98 10.18
CA GLN A 38 18.56 -0.90 9.24
C GLN A 38 18.39 -2.23 8.48
N LEU A 39 19.47 -2.84 7.98
CA LEU A 39 19.39 -4.17 7.37
C LEU A 39 19.23 -5.27 8.42
N GLN A 40 19.90 -5.19 9.56
CA GLN A 40 19.78 -6.20 10.62
C GLN A 40 18.37 -6.29 11.21
N ARG A 41 17.60 -5.20 11.19
CA ARG A 41 16.15 -5.20 11.51
C ARG A 41 15.37 -6.19 10.65
N LEU A 42 15.71 -6.33 9.37
CA LEU A 42 15.02 -7.24 8.44
C LEU A 42 15.12 -8.72 8.83
N ARG A 43 16.04 -9.10 9.72
CA ARG A 43 16.11 -10.48 10.27
C ARG A 43 14.93 -10.82 11.16
N ARG A 44 14.28 -9.80 11.72
CA ARG A 44 13.12 -9.90 12.62
C ARG A 44 11.81 -9.50 11.93
N LEU A 45 11.82 -9.48 10.59
CA LEU A 45 10.64 -9.31 9.75
C LEU A 45 10.46 -10.55 8.89
N GLN A 46 9.38 -11.29 9.09
CA GLN A 46 8.99 -12.38 8.21
C GLN A 46 8.72 -11.84 6.80
N GLN A 47 9.20 -12.58 5.80
CA GLN A 47 8.91 -12.26 4.40
C GLN A 47 7.41 -12.46 4.10
N LEU A 48 6.85 -13.56 4.62
CA LEU A 48 5.44 -13.91 4.53
C LEU A 48 4.79 -13.77 5.92
N PRO A 49 4.14 -12.63 6.21
CA PRO A 49 3.39 -12.43 7.45
C PRO A 49 2.44 -13.59 7.70
N PHE A 50 2.61 -14.31 8.81
CA PHE A 50 1.80 -15.46 9.19
C PHE A 50 1.83 -16.65 8.21
N GLY A 51 2.77 -16.67 7.26
CA GLY A 51 2.89 -17.76 6.29
C GLY A 51 3.08 -19.12 6.95
N ASP A 52 3.83 -19.14 8.06
CA ASP A 52 4.11 -20.31 8.90
C ASP A 52 2.87 -20.96 9.54
N HIS A 53 1.75 -20.23 9.63
CA HIS A 53 0.47 -20.81 10.08
C HIS A 53 -0.21 -21.69 9.02
N ALA A 54 0.11 -21.51 7.74
CA ALA A 54 -0.39 -22.34 6.65
C ALA A 54 0.70 -23.28 6.11
N PHE A 55 1.95 -22.82 6.10
CA PHE A 55 3.10 -23.48 5.49
C PHE A 55 4.28 -23.45 6.46
N LEU A 56 4.49 -24.52 7.22
CA LEU A 56 5.43 -24.58 8.34
C LEU A 56 6.87 -24.10 8.03
N SER A 57 7.31 -24.23 6.78
CA SER A 57 8.64 -23.82 6.33
C SER A 57 8.76 -22.34 5.93
N SER A 58 7.65 -21.59 5.94
CA SER A 58 7.56 -20.17 5.57
C SER A 58 8.00 -19.25 6.71
N THR A 59 9.20 -19.51 7.25
CA THR A 59 9.82 -18.77 8.35
C THR A 59 10.97 -17.88 7.87
N HIS A 60 11.17 -17.75 6.56
CA HIS A 60 12.21 -16.90 5.99
C HIS A 60 11.91 -15.42 6.23
N ASN A 61 12.96 -14.62 6.26
CA ASN A 61 12.90 -13.20 6.63
C ASN A 61 13.34 -12.29 5.50
N ARG A 62 12.99 -11.01 5.63
CA ARG A 62 13.33 -9.97 4.65
C ARG A 62 14.83 -9.75 4.49
N PHE A 63 15.65 -10.10 5.48
CA PHE A 63 17.10 -10.02 5.34
C PHE A 63 17.61 -11.00 4.29
N SER A 64 17.17 -12.26 4.33
CA SER A 64 17.56 -13.26 3.32
C SER A 64 17.08 -12.87 1.92
N HIS A 65 15.87 -12.31 1.83
CA HIS A 65 15.33 -11.74 0.60
C HIS A 65 16.18 -10.58 0.07
N ALA A 66 16.52 -9.58 0.91
CA ALA A 66 17.35 -8.44 0.50
C ALA A 66 18.70 -8.86 -0.07
N VAL A 67 19.38 -9.83 0.56
CA VAL A 67 20.65 -10.39 0.06
C VAL A 67 20.44 -11.13 -1.26
N GLY A 68 19.37 -11.92 -1.37
CA GLY A 68 19.01 -12.62 -2.60
C GLY A 68 18.66 -11.67 -3.75
N THR A 69 17.91 -10.61 -3.50
CA THR A 69 17.62 -9.55 -4.46
C THR A 69 18.90 -8.86 -4.95
N ALA A 70 19.82 -8.52 -4.04
CA ALA A 70 21.12 -7.96 -4.41
C ALA A 70 21.92 -8.92 -5.30
N HIS A 71 21.89 -10.22 -4.99
CA HIS A 71 22.52 -11.25 -5.83
C HIS A 71 21.89 -11.32 -7.22
N VAL A 72 20.56 -11.38 -7.30
CA VAL A 72 19.83 -11.41 -8.58
C VAL A 72 20.09 -10.15 -9.40
N ALA A 73 20.15 -8.98 -8.75
CA ALA A 73 20.50 -7.71 -9.41
C ALA A 73 21.89 -7.77 -10.06
N LEU A 74 22.90 -8.34 -9.38
CA LEU A 74 24.22 -8.56 -9.95
C LEU A 74 24.16 -9.52 -11.15
N ARG A 75 23.40 -10.62 -11.04
CA ARG A 75 23.23 -11.60 -12.13
C ARG A 75 22.56 -10.98 -13.37
N LEU A 76 21.60 -10.08 -13.17
CA LEU A 76 20.96 -9.33 -14.24
C LEU A 76 21.96 -8.36 -14.90
N MET A 77 22.74 -7.62 -14.12
CA MET A 77 23.80 -6.74 -14.65
C MET A 77 24.85 -7.53 -15.46
N GLN A 78 25.28 -8.69 -14.96
CA GLN A 78 26.18 -9.61 -15.67
C GLN A 78 25.57 -10.10 -16.99
N ARG A 79 24.26 -10.39 -16.99
CA ARG A 79 23.55 -10.80 -18.20
C ARG A 79 23.51 -9.68 -19.24
N LEU A 80 23.13 -8.46 -18.84
CA LEU A 80 23.08 -7.31 -19.73
C LEU A 80 24.45 -6.96 -20.30
N HIS A 81 25.50 -7.03 -19.48
CA HIS A 81 26.87 -6.82 -19.93
C HIS A 81 27.26 -7.84 -21.00
N ARG A 82 26.99 -9.13 -20.79
CA ARG A 82 27.26 -10.20 -21.77
C ARG A 82 26.45 -10.06 -23.06
N MET A 83 25.21 -9.58 -22.97
CA MET A 83 24.31 -9.40 -24.12
C MET A 83 24.57 -8.11 -24.92
N GLY A 84 25.55 -7.29 -24.50
CA GLY A 84 25.92 -6.08 -25.23
C GLY A 84 24.95 -4.90 -25.01
N PHE A 85 24.31 -4.83 -23.85
CA PHE A 85 23.44 -3.69 -23.49
C PHE A 85 24.17 -2.34 -23.59
N PHE A 86 25.44 -2.29 -23.17
CA PHE A 86 26.26 -1.07 -23.11
C PHE A 86 26.87 -0.69 -24.47
N THR A 87 26.01 -0.35 -25.42
CA THR A 87 26.37 0.25 -26.72
C THR A 87 26.78 1.73 -26.57
N PRO A 88 27.40 2.35 -27.59
CA PRO A 88 27.69 3.79 -27.56
C PRO A 88 26.47 4.68 -27.29
N VAL A 89 25.29 4.29 -27.79
CA VAL A 89 24.04 5.05 -27.60
C VAL A 89 23.57 4.98 -26.15
N THR A 90 23.50 3.78 -25.59
CA THR A 90 23.12 3.58 -24.19
C THR A 90 24.14 4.21 -23.24
N MET A 91 25.43 4.13 -23.55
CA MET A 91 26.48 4.76 -22.74
C MET A 91 26.37 6.29 -22.74
N ALA A 92 26.08 6.90 -23.90
CA ALA A 92 25.82 8.34 -23.96
C ALA A 92 24.61 8.73 -23.10
N GLY A 93 23.51 7.97 -23.19
CA GLY A 93 22.31 8.20 -22.39
C GLY A 93 22.54 8.00 -20.88
N LEU A 94 23.40 7.05 -20.47
CA LEU A 94 23.77 6.85 -19.07
C LEU A 94 24.69 7.97 -18.55
N ARG A 95 25.64 8.44 -19.37
CA ARG A 95 26.52 9.56 -19.00
C ARG A 95 25.74 10.86 -18.79
N GLU A 96 24.73 11.11 -19.62
CA GLU A 96 23.79 12.21 -19.43
C GLU A 96 22.95 12.01 -18.16
N ALA A 97 22.46 10.79 -17.96
CA ALA A 97 21.53 10.48 -16.88
C ALA A 97 22.10 10.56 -15.47
N VAL A 98 23.33 10.08 -15.28
CA VAL A 98 24.00 9.99 -13.98
C VAL A 98 25.40 10.60 -14.02
N PRO A 99 25.54 11.93 -14.17
CA PRO A 99 26.83 12.60 -14.32
C PRO A 99 27.82 12.29 -13.19
N SER A 100 27.33 12.13 -11.96
CA SER A 100 28.13 11.79 -10.77
C SER A 100 28.81 10.42 -10.86
N LEU A 101 28.26 9.50 -11.66
CA LEU A 101 28.87 8.18 -11.92
C LEU A 101 29.74 8.16 -13.17
N ALA A 102 29.65 9.20 -14.01
CA ALA A 102 30.25 9.25 -15.34
C ALA A 102 31.75 9.64 -15.36
N ASP A 103 32.34 9.94 -14.20
CA ASP A 103 33.77 10.19 -14.08
C ASP A 103 34.60 8.97 -14.51
N GLY A 104 35.43 9.15 -15.54
CA GLY A 104 36.33 8.12 -16.06
C GLY A 104 35.81 7.43 -17.32
N ASP A 105 36.36 6.23 -17.56
CA ASP A 105 36.06 5.43 -18.74
C ASP A 105 34.71 4.69 -18.64
N ASP A 106 34.29 4.09 -19.75
CA ASP A 106 33.02 3.36 -19.83
C ASP A 106 32.97 2.17 -18.86
N ALA A 107 34.09 1.49 -18.64
CA ALA A 107 34.18 0.39 -17.69
C ALA A 107 33.92 0.87 -16.24
N THR A 108 34.44 2.05 -15.87
CA THR A 108 34.22 2.65 -14.56
C THR A 108 32.75 3.02 -14.35
N LEU A 109 32.10 3.64 -15.35
CA LEU A 109 30.68 3.98 -15.28
C LEU A 109 29.81 2.71 -15.16
N ILE A 110 30.07 1.69 -15.98
CA ILE A 110 29.33 0.42 -15.95
C ILE A 110 29.43 -0.23 -14.56
N ARG A 111 30.66 -0.31 -14.00
CA ARG A 111 30.88 -0.89 -12.67
C ARG A 111 30.18 -0.10 -11.57
N ARG A 112 30.33 1.24 -11.55
CA ARG A 112 29.64 2.08 -10.56
C ARG A 112 28.13 1.91 -10.67
N LEU A 113 27.57 1.94 -11.87
CA LEU A 113 26.13 1.73 -12.07
C LEU A 113 25.67 0.35 -11.56
N ALA A 114 26.41 -0.71 -11.86
CA ALA A 114 26.11 -2.05 -11.36
C ALA A 114 26.16 -2.12 -9.83
N GLU A 115 27.16 -1.50 -9.19
CA GLU A 115 27.22 -1.35 -7.74
C GLU A 115 25.95 -0.68 -7.19
N HIS A 116 25.48 0.41 -7.80
CA HIS A 116 24.26 1.11 -7.36
C HIS A 116 23.00 0.27 -7.56
N VAL A 117 22.88 -0.47 -8.67
CA VAL A 117 21.76 -1.39 -8.91
C VAL A 117 21.73 -2.52 -7.87
N VAL A 118 22.89 -3.09 -7.52
CA VAL A 118 23.01 -4.13 -6.48
C VAL A 118 22.64 -3.57 -5.10
N PHE A 119 23.13 -2.38 -4.75
CA PHE A 119 22.79 -1.74 -3.47
C PHE A 119 21.34 -1.27 -3.40
N ALA A 120 20.74 -0.84 -4.52
CA ALA A 120 19.31 -0.56 -4.58
C ALA A 120 18.49 -1.82 -4.29
N GLY A 121 18.84 -2.96 -4.92
CA GLY A 121 18.21 -4.25 -4.64
C GLY A 121 18.36 -4.70 -3.18
N LEU A 122 19.52 -4.43 -2.56
CA LEU A 122 19.74 -4.72 -1.13
C LEU A 122 18.88 -3.84 -0.21
N LEU A 123 18.72 -2.56 -0.54
CA LEU A 123 18.18 -1.55 0.36
C LEU A 123 16.69 -1.25 0.17
N GLN A 124 16.09 -1.61 -0.97
CA GLN A 124 14.71 -1.23 -1.30
C GLN A 124 13.66 -1.62 -0.24
N ASP A 125 13.94 -2.67 0.55
CA ASP A 125 13.03 -3.26 1.53
C ASP A 125 13.30 -2.85 2.98
N ILE A 126 14.32 -2.03 3.26
CA ILE A 126 14.64 -1.61 4.65
C ILE A 126 13.52 -0.78 5.30
N GLY A 127 12.69 -0.12 4.47
CA GLY A 127 11.51 0.65 4.87
C GLY A 127 10.25 -0.16 5.13
N GLU A 128 10.28 -1.48 5.08
CA GLU A 128 9.08 -2.30 5.25
C GLU A 128 8.62 -2.37 6.73
N LEU A 129 7.31 -2.34 6.94
CA LEU A 129 6.67 -2.51 8.25
C LEU A 129 6.45 -4.00 8.60
N PRO A 130 6.47 -4.38 9.89
CA PRO A 130 6.07 -5.73 10.31
C PRO A 130 4.64 -6.01 9.91
N HIS A 131 4.35 -7.21 9.44
CA HIS A 131 3.01 -7.63 9.00
C HIS A 131 2.27 -6.56 8.15
N LYS A 132 2.97 -5.97 7.16
CA LYS A 132 2.50 -4.86 6.30
C LYS A 132 1.02 -4.94 5.87
N PRO A 133 0.46 -6.08 5.41
CA PRO A 133 -0.95 -6.15 5.00
C PRO A 133 -1.95 -5.72 6.10
N SER A 134 -1.60 -5.90 7.38
CA SER A 134 -2.40 -5.44 8.51
C SER A 134 -1.90 -4.09 9.03
N VAL A 135 -0.61 -3.97 9.30
CA VAL A 135 -0.06 -2.82 10.04
C VAL A 135 0.04 -1.57 9.16
N GLY A 136 0.36 -1.71 7.87
CA GLY A 136 0.49 -0.59 6.93
C GLY A 136 -0.81 0.15 6.64
N LEU A 137 -1.96 -0.39 7.09
CA LEU A 137 -3.23 0.34 7.05
C LEU A 137 -3.31 1.44 8.11
N PHE A 138 -2.59 1.27 9.21
CA PHE A 138 -2.77 2.04 10.44
C PHE A 138 -1.52 2.80 10.85
N LEU A 139 -0.33 2.31 10.44
CA LEU A 139 0.95 2.96 10.73
C LEU A 139 1.58 3.54 9.45
N TYR A 140 2.04 4.78 9.53
CA TYR A 140 2.55 5.55 8.41
C TYR A 140 3.64 6.56 8.87
N PRO A 141 4.48 7.07 7.96
CA PRO A 141 5.56 7.99 8.33
C PRO A 141 5.02 9.32 8.87
N HIS A 142 5.62 9.80 9.95
CA HIS A 142 5.38 11.17 10.41
C HIS A 142 5.88 12.18 9.36
N ALA A 143 5.19 13.32 9.22
CA ALA A 143 5.46 14.32 8.19
C ALA A 143 6.93 14.81 8.14
N THR A 144 7.63 14.81 9.27
CA THR A 144 9.06 15.16 9.35
C THR A 144 9.95 14.25 8.53
N ILE A 145 9.56 12.99 8.30
CA ILE A 145 10.29 12.05 7.45
C ILE A 145 10.27 12.55 6.01
N ALA A 146 9.08 12.89 5.48
CA ALA A 146 8.94 13.42 4.14
C ALA A 146 9.66 14.77 3.98
N THR A 147 9.61 15.65 4.99
CA THR A 147 10.36 16.91 4.98
C THR A 147 11.86 16.67 4.91
N ARG A 148 12.39 15.74 5.71
CA ARG A 148 13.82 15.39 5.71
C ARG A 148 14.25 14.76 4.39
N VAL A 149 13.50 13.78 3.87
CA VAL A 149 13.80 13.14 2.57
C VAL A 149 13.83 14.17 1.45
N ALA A 150 12.86 15.10 1.41
CA ALA A 150 12.84 16.16 0.43
C ALA A 150 14.05 17.11 0.55
N ALA A 151 14.46 17.45 1.78
CA ALA A 151 15.57 18.38 2.02
C ALA A 151 16.94 17.74 1.76
N ASP A 152 17.17 16.52 2.27
CA ASP A 152 18.49 15.88 2.22
C ASP A 152 18.81 15.29 0.82
N LEU A 153 17.79 14.99 0.00
CA LEU A 153 17.97 14.44 -1.35
C LEU A 153 17.56 15.41 -2.47
N GLU A 154 16.99 16.57 -2.12
CA GLU A 154 16.45 17.55 -3.08
C GLU A 154 15.40 16.95 -4.04
N VAL A 155 14.58 16.01 -3.55
CA VAL A 155 13.54 15.32 -4.34
C VAL A 155 12.13 15.75 -3.97
N SER A 156 11.22 15.63 -4.93
CA SER A 156 9.80 15.65 -4.64
C SER A 156 9.40 14.37 -3.91
N THR A 157 8.88 14.48 -2.69
CA THR A 157 8.25 13.37 -1.97
C THR A 157 6.78 13.13 -2.36
N HIS A 158 6.26 13.96 -3.27
CA HIS A 158 4.91 13.83 -3.79
C HIS A 158 4.71 12.49 -4.50
N GLY A 159 3.72 11.71 -4.05
CA GLY A 159 3.38 10.42 -4.66
C GLY A 159 4.30 9.26 -4.29
N MET A 160 5.28 9.47 -3.39
CA MET A 160 5.99 8.36 -2.76
C MET A 160 5.06 7.59 -1.83
N SER A 161 5.22 6.28 -1.81
CA SER A 161 4.62 5.38 -0.83
C SER A 161 5.26 5.52 0.54
N ASP A 162 4.53 5.10 1.57
CA ASP A 162 5.03 5.07 2.95
C ASP A 162 6.33 4.24 3.08
N LYS A 163 6.40 3.12 2.36
CA LYS A 163 7.60 2.27 2.28
C LYS A 163 8.79 3.05 1.72
N GLU A 164 8.61 3.75 0.60
CA GLU A 164 9.69 4.52 -0.03
C GLU A 164 10.20 5.61 0.92
N LEU A 165 9.32 6.31 1.63
CA LEU A 165 9.72 7.32 2.62
C LEU A 165 10.54 6.72 3.77
N PHE A 166 10.11 5.59 4.34
CA PHE A 166 10.89 4.90 5.36
C PHE A 166 12.22 4.36 4.82
N THR A 167 12.23 3.80 3.61
CA THR A 167 13.44 3.30 2.95
C THR A 167 14.44 4.43 2.76
N LEU A 168 14.04 5.55 2.14
CA LEU A 168 14.94 6.68 1.89
C LEU A 168 15.43 7.31 3.20
N ASN A 169 14.58 7.45 4.22
CA ASN A 169 15.02 7.91 5.54
C ASN A 169 16.06 6.96 6.16
N GLY A 170 15.84 5.65 6.05
CA GLY A 170 16.80 4.65 6.51
C GLY A 170 18.14 4.73 5.78
N ILE A 171 18.14 4.95 4.46
CA ILE A 171 19.35 5.15 3.67
C ILE A 171 20.09 6.41 4.13
N ILE A 172 19.38 7.52 4.32
CA ILE A 172 19.95 8.77 4.84
C ILE A 172 20.62 8.52 6.20
N ASP A 173 19.94 7.84 7.14
CA ASP A 173 20.49 7.53 8.46
C ASP A 173 21.79 6.72 8.37
N VAL A 174 21.83 5.68 7.52
CA VAL A 174 23.01 4.84 7.33
C VAL A 174 24.17 5.64 6.71
N PHE A 175 23.89 6.43 5.67
CA PHE A 175 24.90 7.21 4.97
C PHE A 175 25.47 8.33 5.87
N GLN A 176 24.66 8.93 6.74
CA GLN A 176 25.13 9.95 7.68
C GLN A 176 26.17 9.42 8.68
N VAL A 177 26.07 8.14 9.06
CA VAL A 177 26.96 7.50 10.05
C VAL A 177 28.23 6.94 9.40
N HIS A 178 28.18 6.56 8.12
CA HIS A 178 29.26 5.81 7.47
C HIS A 178 29.88 6.54 6.27
N GLU A 179 31.01 7.21 6.51
CA GLU A 179 31.78 7.93 5.48
C GLU A 179 32.14 7.10 4.22
N PRO A 180 32.53 5.81 4.33
CA PRO A 180 32.82 5.00 3.14
C PRO A 180 31.63 4.86 2.18
N LEU A 181 30.38 4.87 2.70
CA LEU A 181 29.20 4.85 1.84
C LEU A 181 29.00 6.18 1.12
N ARG A 182 29.15 7.31 1.83
CA ARG A 182 29.00 8.66 1.24
C ARG A 182 29.99 8.93 0.12
N THR A 183 31.20 8.42 0.27
CA THR A 183 32.28 8.60 -0.71
C THR A 183 32.27 7.54 -1.80
N GLY A 184 31.70 6.36 -1.51
CA GLY A 184 31.68 5.21 -2.41
C GLY A 184 30.44 5.08 -3.28
N LEU A 185 29.31 5.67 -2.86
CA LEU A 185 28.00 5.59 -3.53
C LEU A 185 27.34 6.96 -3.59
N ASP A 186 26.62 7.19 -4.69
CA ASP A 186 25.73 8.32 -4.90
C ASP A 186 24.32 7.99 -4.38
N ILE A 187 23.92 8.71 -3.34
CA ILE A 187 22.62 8.54 -2.69
C ILE A 187 21.45 8.98 -3.59
N GLY A 188 21.65 9.95 -4.48
CA GLY A 188 20.64 10.42 -5.42
C GLY A 188 20.31 9.38 -6.48
N VAL A 189 21.34 8.70 -7.02
CA VAL A 189 21.15 7.58 -7.93
C VAL A 189 20.43 6.42 -7.22
N LEU A 190 20.81 6.07 -6.00
CA LEU A 190 20.11 5.04 -5.22
C LEU A 190 18.64 5.40 -4.98
N ALA A 191 18.39 6.65 -4.58
CA ALA A 191 17.03 7.14 -4.35
C ALA A 191 16.17 7.08 -5.62
N TYR A 192 16.74 7.44 -6.78
CA TYR A 192 16.06 7.33 -8.06
C TYR A 192 15.77 5.86 -8.43
N LEU A 193 16.73 4.95 -8.27
CA LEU A 193 16.53 3.54 -8.59
C LEU A 193 15.41 2.91 -7.74
N ILE A 194 15.33 3.28 -6.46
CA ILE A 194 14.34 2.74 -5.51
C ILE A 194 12.97 3.41 -5.63
N ALA A 195 12.91 4.74 -5.61
CA ALA A 195 11.66 5.51 -5.49
C ALA A 195 11.26 6.25 -6.78
N GLY A 196 12.16 6.34 -7.75
CA GLY A 196 11.87 6.88 -9.08
C GLY A 196 11.75 8.38 -9.22
N GLN A 197 11.89 9.12 -8.12
CA GLN A 197 11.87 10.57 -8.13
C GLN A 197 13.30 11.05 -8.44
N PRO A 198 13.52 11.80 -9.54
CA PRO A 198 14.84 12.29 -9.88
C PRO A 198 15.27 13.40 -8.91
N THR A 199 16.54 13.38 -8.51
CA THR A 199 17.21 14.54 -7.91
C THR A 199 17.60 15.54 -9.03
N PRO A 200 18.03 16.78 -8.71
CA PRO A 200 18.41 17.76 -9.73
C PRO A 200 19.52 17.29 -10.69
N ASP A 201 20.40 16.40 -10.23
CA ASP A 201 21.53 15.88 -11.01
C ASP A 201 21.17 14.65 -11.87
N ILE A 202 19.94 14.12 -11.74
CA ILE A 202 19.49 12.94 -12.48
C ILE A 202 18.67 13.35 -13.71
N HIS A 203 19.18 13.03 -14.89
CA HIS A 203 18.45 13.21 -16.15
C HIS A 203 17.77 11.90 -16.56
N VAL A 204 16.44 11.91 -16.69
CA VAL A 204 15.69 10.68 -17.02
C VAL A 204 15.81 10.38 -18.51
N THR A 205 16.75 9.51 -18.87
CA THR A 205 16.94 9.00 -20.24
C THR A 205 16.35 7.60 -20.41
N ASP A 206 16.11 7.18 -21.66
CA ASP A 206 15.64 5.82 -21.96
C ASP A 206 16.59 4.73 -21.44
N ALA A 207 17.90 5.00 -21.43
CA ALA A 207 18.91 4.09 -20.91
C ALA A 207 18.81 3.94 -19.38
N LEU A 208 18.59 5.03 -18.65
CA LEU A 208 18.39 4.97 -17.20
C LEU A 208 17.05 4.31 -16.83
N LEU A 209 15.98 4.59 -17.60
CA LEU A 209 14.70 3.89 -17.44
C LEU A 209 14.84 2.38 -17.65
N ALA A 210 15.60 1.96 -18.67
CA ALA A 210 15.90 0.55 -18.91
C ALA A 210 16.63 -0.12 -17.75
N VAL A 211 17.62 0.57 -17.15
CA VAL A 211 18.35 0.06 -15.99
C VAL A 211 17.45 -0.03 -14.76
N ARG A 212 16.57 0.95 -14.56
CA ARG A 212 15.64 0.95 -13.43
C ARG A 212 14.67 -0.25 -13.45
N GLN A 213 14.33 -0.80 -14.62
CA GLN A 213 13.52 -2.02 -14.74
C GLN A 213 14.14 -3.25 -14.04
N ILE A 214 15.45 -3.21 -13.74
CA ILE A 214 16.15 -4.26 -12.97
C ILE A 214 15.76 -4.21 -11.49
N VAL A 215 15.45 -3.02 -10.97
CA VAL A 215 15.09 -2.78 -9.56
C VAL A 215 13.58 -2.79 -9.40
N ASP A 216 12.86 -2.07 -10.26
CA ASP A 216 11.40 -2.02 -10.29
C ASP A 216 10.87 -2.14 -11.72
N GLY A 217 10.43 -3.36 -12.07
CA GLY A 217 9.93 -3.73 -13.38
C GLY A 217 9.12 -5.02 -13.36
N VAL A 218 8.39 -5.36 -14.43
CA VAL A 218 7.51 -6.56 -14.41
C VAL A 218 8.28 -7.87 -14.14
N VAL A 219 9.53 -7.93 -14.58
CA VAL A 219 10.51 -8.95 -14.21
C VAL A 219 11.78 -8.24 -13.77
N ASP A 220 11.92 -8.04 -12.46
CA ASP A 220 13.02 -7.35 -11.79
C ASP A 220 13.71 -8.28 -10.77
N ALA A 221 14.77 -7.79 -10.14
CA ALA A 221 15.52 -8.54 -9.14
C ALA A 221 14.66 -8.90 -7.91
N ASP A 222 13.78 -7.99 -7.49
CA ASP A 222 12.87 -8.17 -6.34
C ASP A 222 11.97 -9.38 -6.54
N ARG A 223 11.22 -9.36 -7.64
CA ARG A 223 10.21 -10.36 -7.99
C ARG A 223 10.86 -11.68 -8.35
N LEU A 224 12.03 -11.66 -8.99
CA LEU A 224 12.78 -12.88 -9.25
C LEU A 224 13.28 -13.55 -7.97
N ASP A 225 13.67 -12.80 -6.93
CA ASP A 225 14.00 -13.40 -5.63
C ASP A 225 12.75 -13.89 -4.90
N TYR A 226 11.80 -12.99 -4.54
CA TYR A 226 10.74 -13.38 -3.61
C TYR A 226 9.82 -14.45 -4.19
N VAL A 227 9.55 -14.47 -5.49
CA VAL A 227 8.68 -15.50 -6.09
C VAL A 227 9.30 -16.89 -5.94
N HIS A 228 10.60 -17.02 -6.21
CA HIS A 228 11.26 -18.32 -6.07
C HIS A 228 11.50 -18.67 -4.59
N ARG A 229 11.85 -17.68 -3.75
CA ARG A 229 12.04 -17.86 -2.30
C ARG A 229 10.76 -18.26 -1.59
N ASP A 230 9.66 -17.55 -1.85
CA ASP A 230 8.36 -17.87 -1.28
C ASP A 230 7.89 -19.24 -1.75
N SER A 231 8.07 -19.58 -3.03
CA SER A 231 7.78 -20.93 -3.53
C SER A 231 8.59 -21.98 -2.77
N HIS A 232 9.91 -21.81 -2.66
CA HIS A 232 10.80 -22.76 -1.99
C HIS A 232 10.39 -23.01 -0.53
N HIS A 233 9.98 -21.97 0.19
CA HIS A 233 9.61 -22.06 1.61
C HIS A 233 8.13 -22.40 1.87
N SER A 234 7.28 -22.48 0.84
CA SER A 234 5.84 -22.76 1.01
C SER A 234 5.38 -24.03 0.30
N ILE A 235 5.37 -24.03 -1.04
CA ILE A 235 4.72 -25.05 -1.87
C ILE A 235 5.69 -25.84 -2.76
N ASP A 236 6.95 -25.41 -2.81
CA ASP A 236 8.04 -25.96 -3.62
C ASP A 236 7.59 -26.44 -5.01
N SER A 237 6.98 -25.52 -5.77
CA SER A 237 6.24 -25.88 -6.99
C SER A 237 7.10 -26.47 -8.13
N GLY A 238 8.41 -26.21 -8.14
CA GLY A 238 9.32 -26.57 -9.25
C GLY A 238 8.97 -25.94 -10.61
N LEU A 239 8.00 -25.01 -10.68
CA LEU A 239 7.42 -24.52 -11.93
C LEU A 239 8.37 -23.60 -12.72
N SER A 240 9.22 -22.85 -12.01
CA SER A 240 10.10 -21.82 -12.57
C SER A 240 11.46 -21.82 -11.87
N SER A 241 12.46 -21.26 -12.55
CA SER A 241 13.79 -21.02 -12.01
C SER A 241 14.27 -19.62 -12.37
N ALA A 242 14.73 -18.86 -11.38
CA ALA A 242 15.28 -17.52 -11.59
C ALA A 242 16.44 -17.54 -12.60
N ALA A 243 17.31 -18.55 -12.52
CA ALA A 243 18.44 -18.72 -13.43
C ALA A 243 17.98 -18.87 -14.90
N HIS A 244 16.95 -19.67 -15.17
CA HIS A 244 16.42 -19.84 -16.52
C HIS A 244 15.76 -18.56 -17.06
N VAL A 245 15.06 -17.80 -16.21
CA VAL A 245 14.49 -16.50 -16.61
C VAL A 245 15.62 -15.53 -16.97
N ILE A 246 16.61 -15.39 -16.11
CA ILE A 246 17.77 -14.51 -16.33
C ILE A 246 18.54 -14.90 -17.60
N GLU A 247 18.81 -16.19 -17.82
CA GLU A 247 19.52 -16.64 -19.03
C GLU A 247 18.72 -16.48 -20.33
N SER A 248 17.41 -16.34 -20.24
CA SER A 248 16.57 -16.01 -21.39
C SER A 248 16.46 -14.51 -21.67
N LEU A 249 16.86 -13.64 -20.74
CA LEU A 249 16.82 -12.19 -20.91
C LEU A 249 17.80 -11.73 -22.00
N ILE A 250 17.35 -10.89 -22.92
CA ILE A 250 18.18 -10.23 -23.92
C ILE A 250 18.61 -8.85 -23.40
N THR A 251 17.63 -8.01 -23.06
CA THR A 251 17.85 -6.64 -22.62
C THR A 251 16.63 -6.09 -21.87
N TYR A 252 16.77 -4.92 -21.25
CA TYR A 252 15.66 -4.04 -20.90
C TYR A 252 15.66 -2.82 -21.83
N ASP A 253 14.50 -2.21 -22.02
CA ASP A 253 14.37 -0.82 -22.49
C ASP A 253 13.39 -0.05 -21.58
N ARG A 254 12.98 1.15 -21.99
CA ARG A 254 12.04 1.99 -21.22
C ARG A 254 10.68 1.32 -20.92
N ASP A 255 10.23 0.40 -21.78
CA ASP A 255 8.90 -0.21 -21.72
C ASP A 255 8.90 -1.57 -21.00
N GLY A 256 10.07 -2.21 -20.86
CA GLY A 256 10.23 -3.41 -20.04
C GLY A 256 11.28 -4.40 -20.57
N PRO A 257 11.33 -5.62 -20.00
CA PRO A 257 12.27 -6.66 -20.41
C PRO A 257 11.91 -7.29 -21.77
N ILE A 258 12.97 -7.67 -22.50
CA ILE A 258 12.90 -8.41 -23.76
C ILE A 258 13.64 -9.75 -23.57
N PHE A 259 12.95 -10.85 -23.84
CA PHE A 259 13.46 -12.21 -23.69
C PHE A 259 13.65 -12.93 -25.04
N ASN A 260 14.54 -13.92 -25.09
CA ASN A 260 14.75 -14.74 -26.28
C ASN A 260 13.77 -15.92 -26.41
N SER A 261 13.01 -16.20 -25.36
CA SER A 261 12.10 -17.33 -25.25
C SER A 261 10.92 -17.00 -24.35
N THR A 262 9.74 -17.48 -24.74
CA THR A 262 8.50 -17.32 -24.00
C THR A 262 8.45 -18.17 -22.73
N GLY A 263 8.98 -19.40 -22.78
CA GLY A 263 8.77 -20.42 -21.74
C GLY A 263 9.18 -20.00 -20.33
N PRO A 264 10.46 -19.60 -20.09
CA PRO A 264 10.93 -19.25 -18.75
C PRO A 264 10.13 -18.12 -18.10
N VAL A 265 9.86 -17.05 -18.84
CA VAL A 265 9.12 -15.89 -18.31
C VAL A 265 7.63 -16.17 -18.12
N ALA A 266 7.00 -16.98 -18.98
CA ALA A 266 5.62 -17.42 -18.78
C ALA A 266 5.48 -18.30 -17.53
N ASN A 267 6.42 -19.22 -17.30
CA ASN A 267 6.45 -20.05 -16.09
C ASN A 267 6.64 -19.23 -14.82
N PHE A 268 7.49 -18.20 -14.86
CA PHE A 268 7.68 -17.26 -13.75
C PHE A 268 6.37 -16.53 -13.39
N LEU A 269 5.67 -15.98 -14.40
CA LEU A 269 4.40 -15.30 -14.18
C LEU A 269 3.31 -16.25 -13.67
N MET A 270 3.29 -17.50 -14.16
CA MET A 270 2.41 -18.54 -13.66
C MET A 270 2.71 -18.90 -12.20
N LEU A 271 3.99 -19.06 -11.83
CA LEU A 271 4.38 -19.31 -10.44
C LEU A 271 3.91 -18.19 -9.52
N ARG A 272 4.12 -16.94 -9.95
CA ARG A 272 3.67 -15.75 -9.20
C ARG A 272 2.16 -15.75 -8.99
N ALA A 273 1.39 -16.22 -9.97
CA ALA A 273 -0.06 -16.41 -9.85
C ALA A 273 -0.44 -17.49 -8.85
N VAL A 274 0.23 -18.64 -8.91
CA VAL A 274 0.00 -19.77 -8.00
C VAL A 274 0.26 -19.33 -6.56
N LEU A 275 1.36 -18.62 -6.30
CA LEU A 275 1.66 -18.08 -4.97
C LEU A 275 0.58 -17.12 -4.48
N ARG A 276 0.12 -16.22 -5.35
CA ARG A 276 -0.93 -15.29 -5.01
C ARG A 276 -2.20 -16.05 -4.57
N SER A 277 -2.65 -17.00 -5.38
CA SER A 277 -3.89 -17.75 -5.14
C SER A 277 -3.81 -18.76 -3.99
N GLN A 278 -2.69 -19.45 -3.82
CA GLN A 278 -2.56 -20.55 -2.85
C GLN A 278 -1.87 -20.15 -1.55
N VAL A 279 -0.89 -19.24 -1.60
CA VAL A 279 -0.03 -18.91 -0.46
C VAL A 279 -0.49 -17.60 0.18
N TYR A 280 -0.43 -16.49 -0.55
CA TYR A 280 -0.75 -15.17 -0.02
C TYR A 280 -2.22 -15.04 0.40
N SER A 281 -3.08 -15.84 -0.24
CA SER A 281 -4.52 -15.90 -0.01
C SER A 281 -4.99 -17.03 0.91
N ALA A 282 -4.09 -17.86 1.41
CA ALA A 282 -4.46 -19.01 2.22
C ALA A 282 -5.36 -18.57 3.39
N PRO A 283 -6.53 -19.20 3.62
CA PRO A 283 -7.46 -18.80 4.68
C PRO A 283 -6.82 -18.68 6.06
N ALA A 284 -5.86 -19.57 6.40
CA ALA A 284 -5.15 -19.51 7.68
C ALA A 284 -4.25 -18.26 7.80
N VAL A 285 -3.59 -17.83 6.72
CA VAL A 285 -2.80 -16.59 6.67
C VAL A 285 -3.74 -15.39 6.81
N ARG A 286 -4.79 -15.35 5.98
CA ARG A 286 -5.79 -14.28 5.95
C ARG A 286 -6.48 -14.10 7.30
N PHE A 287 -6.79 -15.19 7.99
CA PHE A 287 -7.35 -15.14 9.33
C PHE A 287 -6.48 -14.33 10.29
N ARG A 288 -5.17 -14.59 10.33
CA ARG A 288 -4.24 -13.89 11.21
C ARG A 288 -4.05 -12.42 10.81
N VAL A 289 -4.01 -12.14 9.51
CA VAL A 289 -4.01 -10.77 8.97
C VAL A 289 -5.25 -10.00 9.44
N THR A 290 -6.43 -10.61 9.37
CA THR A 290 -7.70 -10.03 9.85
C THR A 290 -7.67 -9.78 11.35
N LEU A 291 -7.23 -10.75 12.17
CA LEU A 291 -7.17 -10.59 13.63
C LEU A 291 -6.27 -9.41 14.02
N LEU A 292 -5.07 -9.33 13.42
CA LEU A 292 -4.16 -8.21 13.67
C LEU A 292 -4.76 -6.88 13.23
N ALA A 293 -5.42 -6.85 12.06
CA ALA A 293 -6.06 -5.62 11.58
C ALA A 293 -7.19 -5.13 12.50
N VAL A 294 -8.01 -6.05 13.05
CA VAL A 294 -9.05 -5.72 14.03
C VAL A 294 -8.45 -5.07 15.28
N VAL A 295 -7.34 -5.60 15.80
CA VAL A 295 -6.69 -5.02 16.99
C VAL A 295 -6.10 -3.65 16.69
N MET A 296 -5.33 -3.52 15.60
CA MET A 296 -4.70 -2.25 15.23
C MET A 296 -5.74 -1.15 14.93
N SER A 297 -6.85 -1.53 14.30
CA SER A 297 -7.99 -0.65 14.04
C SER A 297 -8.55 0.00 15.30
N GLU A 298 -8.81 -0.80 16.34
CA GLU A 298 -9.38 -0.31 17.61
C GLU A 298 -8.40 0.63 18.32
N LEU A 299 -7.12 0.26 18.34
CA LEU A 299 -6.08 1.07 18.96
C LEU A 299 -5.96 2.44 18.29
N LEU A 300 -6.08 2.51 16.96
CA LEU A 300 -6.00 3.79 16.26
C LEU A 300 -7.25 4.65 16.45
N ARG A 301 -8.45 4.06 16.38
CA ARG A 301 -9.72 4.81 16.42
C ARG A 301 -10.11 5.25 17.82
N ARG A 302 -9.99 4.36 18.81
CA ARG A 302 -10.64 4.52 20.12
C ARG A 302 -9.65 4.62 21.27
N GLN A 303 -8.39 4.23 21.06
CA GLN A 303 -7.35 4.22 22.10
C GLN A 303 -6.01 4.79 21.58
N PRO A 304 -5.97 6.00 21.00
CA PRO A 304 -4.75 6.54 20.39
C PRO A 304 -3.57 6.69 21.38
N ASP A 305 -3.86 6.88 22.67
CA ASP A 305 -2.86 6.88 23.74
C ASP A 305 -2.21 5.50 23.91
N TRP A 306 -2.96 4.42 23.72
CA TRP A 306 -2.42 3.05 23.77
C TRP A 306 -1.57 2.75 22.54
N MET A 307 -1.99 3.22 21.37
CA MET A 307 -1.14 3.14 20.16
C MET A 307 0.22 3.81 20.40
N THR A 308 0.22 4.96 21.08
CA THR A 308 1.44 5.67 21.48
C THR A 308 2.23 4.86 22.53
N LYS A 309 1.57 4.38 23.58
CA LYS A 309 2.19 3.63 24.69
C LYS A 309 2.89 2.34 24.24
N TYR A 310 2.24 1.55 23.37
CA TYR A 310 2.73 0.21 23.02
C TYR A 310 3.54 0.16 21.72
N PHE A 311 3.33 1.12 20.81
CA PHE A 311 3.96 1.10 19.48
C PHE A 311 4.73 2.38 19.14
N ASP A 312 4.80 3.35 20.07
CA ASP A 312 5.44 4.66 19.87
C ASP A 312 4.89 5.36 18.61
N ALA A 313 3.61 5.10 18.33
CA ALA A 313 2.90 5.61 17.17
C ALA A 313 1.78 6.54 17.62
N ARG A 314 1.96 7.84 17.37
CA ARG A 314 0.97 8.84 17.77
C ARG A 314 -0.06 9.00 16.67
N TYR A 315 -1.28 8.53 16.91
CA TYR A 315 -2.38 8.53 15.92
C TYR A 315 -1.97 7.89 14.59
N GLY A 316 -1.20 6.80 14.64
CA GLY A 316 -0.73 6.07 13.46
C GLY A 316 0.56 6.63 12.83
N THR A 317 1.03 7.82 13.22
CA THR A 317 2.31 8.34 12.72
C THR A 317 3.50 7.77 13.49
N LEU A 318 4.53 7.35 12.76
CA LEU A 318 5.80 6.88 13.29
C LEU A 318 6.93 7.88 12.99
N SER A 319 7.72 8.21 14.00
CA SER A 319 9.01 8.86 13.78
C SER A 319 10.01 7.87 13.16
N GLY A 320 11.11 8.38 12.58
CA GLY A 320 12.17 7.50 12.06
C GLY A 320 12.77 6.60 13.15
N GLU A 321 12.87 7.12 14.38
CA GLU A 321 13.37 6.39 15.54
C GLU A 321 12.39 5.27 15.96
N ALA A 322 11.09 5.58 16.06
CA ALA A 322 10.05 4.59 16.37
C ALA A 322 10.00 3.49 15.31
N PHE A 323 10.04 3.87 14.03
CA PHE A 323 10.10 2.93 12.91
C PHE A 323 11.32 1.99 13.00
N SER A 324 12.50 2.53 13.33
CA SER A 324 13.74 1.73 13.41
C SER A 324 13.70 0.62 14.48
N ARG A 325 12.87 0.78 15.52
CA ARG A 325 12.64 -0.22 16.58
C ARG A 325 11.48 -1.17 16.30
N LEU A 326 10.60 -0.82 15.36
CA LEU A 326 9.39 -1.57 15.07
C LEU A 326 9.69 -2.75 14.16
N ASP A 327 9.48 -3.98 14.63
CA ASP A 327 9.62 -5.22 13.88
C ASP A 327 8.61 -6.26 14.42
N ASP A 328 8.60 -7.50 13.90
CA ASP A 328 7.59 -8.49 14.33
C ASP A 328 7.74 -8.80 15.83
N THR A 329 8.97 -8.77 16.35
CA THR A 329 9.24 -9.06 17.76
C THR A 329 8.68 -7.95 18.65
N SER A 330 8.98 -6.69 18.34
CA SER A 330 8.46 -5.55 19.13
C SER A 330 6.96 -5.36 18.96
N LEU A 331 6.39 -5.63 17.78
CA LEU A 331 4.94 -5.64 17.55
C LEU A 331 4.23 -6.62 18.48
N PHE A 332 4.65 -7.89 18.49
CA PHE A 332 4.01 -8.89 19.38
C PHE A 332 4.34 -8.68 20.85
N ALA A 333 5.49 -8.09 21.19
CA ALA A 333 5.77 -7.68 22.56
C ALA A 333 4.77 -6.62 23.04
N GLY A 334 4.52 -5.59 22.21
CA GLY A 334 3.52 -4.55 22.48
C GLY A 334 2.11 -5.13 22.64
N LEU A 335 1.70 -6.05 21.75
CA LEU A 335 0.40 -6.71 21.84
C LEU A 335 0.25 -7.57 23.11
N ARG A 336 1.30 -8.28 23.53
CA ARG A 336 1.29 -9.05 24.78
C ARG A 336 1.20 -8.14 26.00
N GLN A 337 1.93 -7.02 25.98
CA GLN A 337 1.87 -6.04 27.06
C GLN A 337 0.48 -5.41 27.17
N LEU A 338 -0.10 -5.00 26.03
CA LEU A 338 -1.49 -4.53 25.96
C LEU A 338 -2.44 -5.53 26.63
N ARG A 339 -2.34 -6.83 26.30
CA ARG A 339 -3.22 -7.86 26.89
C ARG A 339 -2.94 -8.19 28.34
N ALA A 340 -1.75 -7.89 28.85
CA ALA A 340 -1.40 -8.09 30.26
C ALA A 340 -1.90 -6.93 31.15
N ASP A 341 -2.01 -5.72 30.62
CA ASP A 341 -2.43 -4.54 31.36
C ASP A 341 -3.94 -4.58 31.66
N ARG A 342 -4.35 -4.12 32.86
CA ARG A 342 -5.78 -4.08 33.26
C ARG A 342 -6.65 -3.22 32.35
N GLU A 343 -6.03 -2.28 31.63
CA GLU A 343 -6.64 -1.46 30.58
C GLU A 343 -7.31 -2.33 29.50
N ALA A 344 -6.79 -3.53 29.21
CA ALA A 344 -7.39 -4.44 28.25
C ALA A 344 -8.73 -5.03 28.67
N GLU A 345 -9.16 -4.89 29.94
CA GLU A 345 -10.50 -5.26 30.39
C GLU A 345 -11.61 -4.40 29.73
N VAL A 346 -11.25 -3.22 29.22
CA VAL A 346 -12.18 -2.26 28.59
C VAL A 346 -12.30 -2.46 27.08
N LEU A 347 -11.47 -3.33 26.47
CA LEU A 347 -11.54 -3.62 25.04
C LEU A 347 -12.90 -4.19 24.64
N ASP A 348 -13.39 -3.80 23.47
CA ASP A 348 -14.58 -4.42 22.88
C ASP A 348 -14.39 -5.95 22.77
N ARG A 349 -15.47 -6.71 22.98
CA ARG A 349 -15.42 -8.17 23.00
C ARG A 349 -14.88 -8.77 21.69
N HIS A 350 -15.14 -8.15 20.55
CA HIS A 350 -14.60 -8.58 19.26
C HIS A 350 -13.08 -8.40 19.20
N VAL A 351 -12.59 -7.27 19.70
CA VAL A 351 -11.16 -6.92 19.70
C VAL A 351 -10.39 -7.75 20.72
N ALA A 352 -10.92 -7.91 21.93
CA ALA A 352 -10.36 -8.78 22.95
C ALA A 352 -10.21 -10.21 22.42
N ARG A 353 -11.26 -10.73 21.75
CA ARG A 353 -11.23 -12.04 21.12
C ARG A 353 -10.18 -12.11 20.00
N ALA A 354 -10.06 -11.06 19.18
CA ALA A 354 -9.07 -11.01 18.12
C ALA A 354 -7.64 -11.13 18.67
N ALA A 355 -7.35 -10.37 19.73
CA ALA A 355 -6.05 -10.38 20.39
C ALA A 355 -5.75 -11.72 21.08
N ASP A 356 -6.74 -12.32 21.75
CA ASP A 356 -6.58 -13.64 22.39
C ASP A 356 -6.29 -14.74 21.36
N GLU A 357 -6.98 -14.71 20.22
CA GLU A 357 -6.72 -15.68 19.14
C GLU A 357 -5.36 -15.45 18.49
N LEU A 358 -4.94 -14.19 18.33
CA LEU A 358 -3.65 -13.83 17.75
C LEU A 358 -2.47 -14.22 18.66
N LEU A 359 -2.60 -14.08 19.98
CA LEU A 359 -1.52 -14.34 20.95
C LEU A 359 -1.55 -15.75 21.55
N GLY A 360 -2.71 -16.43 21.53
CA GLY A 360 -2.93 -17.74 22.14
C GLY A 360 -2.66 -18.92 21.21
N GLY A 361 -2.86 -20.14 21.74
CA GLY A 361 -2.68 -21.41 21.01
C GLY A 361 -3.70 -21.72 19.91
N GLY A 362 -4.62 -20.78 19.63
CA GLY A 362 -5.64 -20.86 18.58
C GLY A 362 -6.84 -21.73 18.92
N THR A 363 -8.04 -21.16 18.87
CA THR A 363 -9.27 -21.94 18.66
C THR A 363 -9.26 -22.43 17.21
N PRO A 364 -9.64 -23.70 16.90
CA PRO A 364 -9.70 -24.15 15.53
C PRO A 364 -10.90 -23.52 14.80
N TYR A 365 -10.68 -22.40 14.11
CA TYR A 365 -11.70 -21.74 13.29
C TYR A 365 -11.94 -22.50 11.98
N GLU A 366 -13.21 -22.64 11.60
CA GLU A 366 -13.61 -23.13 10.28
C GLU A 366 -13.69 -21.97 9.27
N TYR A 367 -13.33 -22.26 8.02
CA TYR A 367 -13.30 -21.30 6.92
C TYR A 367 -14.49 -21.53 5.99
N HIS A 368 -15.38 -20.56 5.88
CA HIS A 368 -16.61 -20.66 5.07
C HIS A 368 -16.68 -19.54 4.05
N TRP A 369 -16.78 -19.89 2.77
CA TRP A 369 -17.01 -18.93 1.69
C TRP A 369 -18.50 -18.62 1.56
N LEU A 370 -18.83 -17.35 1.39
CA LEU A 370 -20.18 -16.89 1.09
C LEU A 370 -20.19 -16.07 -0.21
N ASP A 371 -20.90 -16.58 -1.21
CA ASP A 371 -21.05 -15.92 -2.51
C ASP A 371 -21.80 -14.60 -2.36
N ARG A 372 -21.44 -13.61 -3.19
CA ARG A 372 -22.22 -12.38 -3.37
C ARG A 372 -23.63 -12.75 -3.82
N PRO A 373 -24.66 -12.43 -3.01
CA PRO A 373 -26.03 -12.74 -3.35
C PRO A 373 -26.46 -11.98 -4.62
N THR A 374 -27.07 -12.70 -5.56
CA THR A 374 -27.63 -12.14 -6.80
C THR A 374 -29.13 -11.82 -6.70
N SER A 375 -29.79 -12.19 -5.60
CA SER A 375 -31.23 -12.00 -5.41
C SER A 375 -31.62 -10.52 -5.18
N ALA A 376 -32.77 -10.13 -5.73
CA ALA A 376 -33.39 -8.83 -5.49
C ALA A 376 -34.07 -8.69 -4.11
N GLU A 377 -34.23 -9.79 -3.35
CA GLU A 377 -34.86 -9.78 -2.02
C GLU A 377 -34.15 -8.85 -1.03
N SER A 378 -34.91 -8.13 -0.21
CA SER A 378 -34.35 -7.27 0.83
C SER A 378 -33.52 -8.08 1.84
N PRO A 379 -32.34 -7.58 2.24
CA PRO A 379 -31.48 -8.27 3.20
C PRO A 379 -32.13 -8.35 4.59
N ALA A 380 -32.02 -9.51 5.24
CA ALA A 380 -32.34 -9.63 6.65
C ALA A 380 -31.36 -8.78 7.48
N GLN A 381 -31.84 -8.06 8.49
CA GLN A 381 -30.96 -7.34 9.41
C GLN A 381 -30.28 -8.33 10.36
N LEU A 382 -29.00 -8.59 10.13
CA LEU A 382 -28.18 -9.50 10.93
C LEU A 382 -27.00 -8.75 11.53
N VAL A 383 -26.66 -9.11 12.77
CA VAL A 383 -25.47 -8.60 13.46
C VAL A 383 -24.52 -9.78 13.67
N LEU A 384 -23.29 -9.64 13.18
CA LEU A 384 -22.26 -10.65 13.36
C LEU A 384 -21.90 -10.80 14.83
N ARG A 385 -21.68 -12.04 15.26
CA ARG A 385 -21.22 -12.32 16.63
C ARG A 385 -19.78 -11.83 16.81
N PRO A 386 -19.38 -11.36 18.01
CA PRO A 386 -18.03 -10.86 18.25
C PRO A 386 -16.92 -11.91 18.03
N ASP A 387 -17.25 -13.19 18.06
CA ASP A 387 -16.32 -14.29 17.84
C ASP A 387 -16.23 -14.74 16.37
N ILE A 388 -16.93 -14.08 15.45
CA ILE A 388 -16.87 -14.32 14.00
C ILE A 388 -16.05 -13.21 13.35
N PHE A 389 -15.09 -13.61 12.51
CA PHE A 389 -14.27 -12.68 11.74
C PHE A 389 -14.55 -12.86 10.24
N VAL A 390 -14.21 -11.85 9.45
CA VAL A 390 -14.48 -11.83 8.02
C VAL A 390 -13.32 -11.19 7.26
N ASP A 391 -13.12 -11.63 6.02
CA ASP A 391 -12.19 -11.02 5.08
C ASP A 391 -12.85 -10.92 3.70
N ALA A 392 -12.95 -9.69 3.20
CA ALA A 392 -13.52 -9.42 1.88
C ALA A 392 -12.47 -9.40 0.75
N TYR A 393 -11.19 -9.70 1.03
CA TYR A 393 -10.07 -9.68 0.08
C TYR A 393 -9.96 -8.33 -0.66
N TRP A 394 -10.22 -7.23 0.03
CA TRP A 394 -10.19 -5.89 -0.53
C TRP A 394 -8.79 -5.49 -1.06
N ASP A 395 -7.71 -6.02 -0.48
CA ASP A 395 -6.32 -5.76 -0.88
C ASP A 395 -5.93 -6.50 -2.17
N TYR A 396 -6.82 -7.34 -2.68
CA TYR A 396 -6.63 -8.07 -3.92
C TYR A 396 -6.92 -7.22 -5.17
N GLU A 397 -7.86 -6.27 -5.08
CA GLU A 397 -8.37 -5.48 -6.20
C GLU A 397 -7.33 -4.51 -6.80
N THR A 398 -6.23 -4.26 -6.08
CA THR A 398 -5.24 -3.23 -6.41
C THR A 398 -4.02 -3.75 -7.18
N HIS A 399 -3.90 -5.06 -7.39
CA HIS A 399 -2.69 -5.65 -7.95
C HIS A 399 -2.88 -6.15 -9.37
N ARG A 400 -1.96 -5.76 -10.26
CA ARG A 400 -1.84 -6.32 -11.60
C ARG A 400 -0.57 -7.17 -11.66
N LEU A 401 -0.69 -8.47 -11.88
CA LEU A 401 0.47 -9.34 -12.04
C LEU A 401 1.16 -9.16 -13.39
N TYR A 402 0.39 -8.81 -14.43
CA TYR A 402 0.87 -8.54 -15.77
C TYR A 402 0.15 -7.33 -16.38
N ARG A 403 0.87 -6.52 -17.15
CA ARG A 403 0.28 -5.49 -18.02
C ARG A 403 0.52 -5.90 -19.47
N PRO A 404 -0.49 -5.82 -20.36
CA PRO A 404 -0.28 -6.09 -21.79
C PRO A 404 0.94 -5.33 -22.34
N ALA A 405 1.72 -6.00 -23.19
CA ALA A 405 2.97 -5.54 -23.78
C ALA A 405 4.14 -5.17 -22.84
N SER A 406 3.99 -5.33 -21.52
CA SER A 406 5.06 -5.01 -20.55
C SER A 406 6.23 -6.01 -20.56
N VAL A 407 6.03 -7.19 -21.13
CA VAL A 407 7.09 -8.17 -21.40
C VAL A 407 7.06 -8.51 -22.87
N ARG A 408 8.23 -8.52 -23.50
CA ARG A 408 8.37 -8.80 -24.93
C ARG A 408 9.33 -9.95 -25.18
N VAL A 409 9.15 -10.60 -26.33
CA VAL A 409 9.98 -11.71 -26.78
C VAL A 409 10.55 -11.38 -28.16
N SER A 410 11.83 -11.70 -28.37
CA SER A 410 12.55 -11.53 -29.63
C SER A 410 13.41 -12.77 -29.89
N GLY A 411 13.12 -13.54 -30.95
CA GLY A 411 13.88 -14.75 -31.25
C GLY A 411 13.12 -15.75 -32.13
N ALA A 412 13.80 -16.80 -32.59
CA ALA A 412 13.17 -17.91 -33.33
C ALA A 412 12.27 -18.74 -32.40
N PRO A 413 11.05 -19.14 -32.81
CA PRO A 413 10.48 -19.14 -34.17
C PRO A 413 9.76 -17.85 -34.60
N TYR A 414 9.70 -16.82 -33.75
CA TYR A 414 8.98 -15.57 -33.99
C TYR A 414 9.79 -14.55 -34.80
N ALA A 415 10.58 -15.01 -35.77
CA ALA A 415 11.36 -14.18 -36.66
C ALA A 415 10.45 -13.41 -37.64
N ALA A 416 9.62 -12.50 -37.13
CA ALA A 416 9.22 -11.34 -37.88
C ALA A 416 10.46 -10.44 -38.00
N PRO A 417 10.76 -9.86 -39.18
CA PRO A 417 11.89 -8.98 -39.31
C PRO A 417 11.61 -7.74 -38.46
N LEU A 418 12.42 -7.53 -37.41
CA LEU A 418 12.61 -6.28 -36.69
C LEU A 418 11.61 -5.89 -35.58
N GLU A 419 10.61 -6.71 -35.23
CA GLU A 419 9.69 -6.37 -34.14
C GLU A 419 9.71 -7.37 -32.98
N THR A 420 9.92 -6.85 -31.77
CA THR A 420 9.64 -7.57 -30.54
C THR A 420 8.15 -7.85 -30.42
N VAL A 421 7.77 -9.06 -30.02
CA VAL A 421 6.36 -9.45 -29.87
C VAL A 421 5.96 -9.45 -28.40
N PRO A 422 4.84 -8.83 -27.99
CA PRO A 422 4.30 -8.95 -26.64
C PRO A 422 4.14 -10.41 -26.19
N LEU A 423 4.50 -10.72 -24.94
CA LEU A 423 4.48 -12.08 -24.40
C LEU A 423 3.10 -12.74 -24.53
N GLU A 424 2.02 -11.99 -24.28
CA GLU A 424 0.65 -12.48 -24.40
C GLU A 424 0.26 -12.92 -25.81
N ARG A 425 1.02 -12.54 -26.84
CA ARG A 425 0.82 -13.00 -28.22
C ARG A 425 1.65 -14.24 -28.58
N THR A 426 2.59 -14.64 -27.72
CA THR A 426 3.50 -15.77 -27.96
C THR A 426 3.34 -16.91 -26.95
N ALA A 427 2.59 -16.71 -25.86
CA ALA A 427 2.46 -17.66 -24.75
C ALA A 427 1.48 -18.84 -24.98
N GLY A 428 0.98 -19.03 -26.20
CA GLY A 428 0.11 -20.17 -26.54
C GLY A 428 -1.13 -20.23 -25.65
N HIS A 429 -1.38 -21.38 -25.00
CA HIS A 429 -2.52 -21.54 -24.09
C HIS A 429 -2.47 -20.63 -22.85
N VAL A 430 -1.30 -20.09 -22.49
CA VAL A 430 -1.14 -19.15 -21.37
C VAL A 430 -1.51 -17.72 -21.79
N SER A 431 -1.70 -17.44 -23.09
CA SER A 431 -2.03 -16.12 -23.61
C SER A 431 -3.32 -15.53 -23.05
N GLU A 432 -4.38 -16.34 -22.91
CA GLU A 432 -5.65 -15.88 -22.31
C GLU A 432 -5.43 -15.44 -20.86
N PHE A 433 -4.73 -16.27 -20.09
CA PHE A 433 -4.38 -16.00 -18.70
C PHE A 433 -3.59 -14.70 -18.52
N LEU A 434 -2.63 -14.40 -19.41
CA LEU A 434 -1.90 -13.13 -19.36
C LEU A 434 -2.79 -11.92 -19.67
N GLN A 435 -3.86 -12.09 -20.45
CA GLN A 435 -4.80 -11.03 -20.82
C GLN A 435 -5.94 -10.84 -19.82
N MET A 436 -6.12 -11.76 -18.86
CA MET A 436 -7.14 -11.63 -17.82
C MET A 436 -6.86 -10.45 -16.88
N MET A 437 -7.92 -9.94 -16.26
CA MET A 437 -7.78 -9.03 -15.12
C MET A 437 -7.36 -9.82 -13.88
N TRP A 438 -6.31 -9.34 -13.22
CA TRP A 438 -5.64 -10.02 -12.10
C TRP A 438 -6.08 -9.50 -10.71
N ASP A 439 -7.13 -8.69 -10.69
CA ASP A 439 -7.71 -8.03 -9.52
C ASP A 439 -8.72 -8.90 -8.75
N SER A 440 -8.94 -10.15 -9.20
CA SER A 440 -9.95 -11.04 -8.62
C SER A 440 -9.42 -11.87 -7.45
N PRO A 441 -10.16 -11.98 -6.32
CA PRO A 441 -9.82 -12.87 -5.21
C PRO A 441 -9.86 -14.35 -5.64
N PRO A 442 -9.25 -15.27 -4.87
CA PRO A 442 -9.20 -16.70 -5.20
C PRO A 442 -10.57 -17.33 -5.47
N VAL A 443 -11.58 -16.84 -4.77
CA VAL A 443 -12.99 -17.16 -5.02
C VAL A 443 -13.70 -15.86 -5.37
N GLN A 444 -14.01 -15.69 -6.66
CA GLN A 444 -14.57 -14.43 -7.18
C GLN A 444 -15.88 -14.06 -6.46
N ASN A 445 -16.04 -12.77 -6.14
CA ASN A 445 -17.25 -12.22 -5.53
C ASN A 445 -17.67 -12.91 -4.22
N ASN A 446 -16.73 -13.40 -3.42
CA ASN A 446 -17.01 -14.08 -2.16
C ASN A 446 -16.40 -13.34 -0.96
N VAL A 447 -17.03 -13.50 0.20
CA VAL A 447 -16.45 -13.11 1.50
C VAL A 447 -16.07 -14.39 2.24
N LEU A 448 -14.89 -14.39 2.85
CA LEU A 448 -14.44 -15.47 3.72
C LEU A 448 -14.86 -15.20 5.16
N PHE A 449 -15.60 -16.15 5.74
CA PHE A 449 -15.97 -16.15 7.16
C PHE A 449 -15.07 -17.09 7.95
N PHE A 450 -14.57 -16.59 9.08
CA PHE A 450 -13.90 -17.37 10.09
C PHE A 450 -14.88 -17.64 11.22
N VAL A 451 -15.36 -18.88 11.32
CA VAL A 451 -16.40 -19.29 12.25
C VAL A 451 -15.84 -20.27 13.27
N PRO A 452 -15.92 -20.00 14.58
CA PRO A 452 -15.42 -20.94 15.57
C PRO A 452 -16.39 -22.13 15.71
N PRO A 453 -15.94 -23.31 16.19
CA PRO A 453 -16.72 -24.55 16.15
C PRO A 453 -18.09 -24.45 16.83
N GLN A 454 -18.17 -23.71 17.95
CA GLN A 454 -19.42 -23.47 18.68
C GLN A 454 -20.45 -22.63 17.92
N ARG A 455 -20.06 -22.01 16.79
CA ARG A 455 -20.94 -21.19 15.92
C ARG A 455 -21.23 -21.84 14.57
N THR A 456 -20.55 -22.92 14.21
CA THR A 456 -20.72 -23.59 12.92
C THR A 456 -22.19 -23.96 12.63
N ALA A 457 -22.88 -24.55 13.60
CA ALA A 457 -24.29 -24.93 13.44
C ALA A 457 -25.20 -23.72 13.20
N TRP A 458 -24.96 -22.62 13.93
CA TRP A 458 -25.71 -21.37 13.73
C TRP A 458 -25.44 -20.77 12.34
N PHE A 459 -24.18 -20.75 11.89
CA PHE A 459 -23.81 -20.20 10.59
C PHE A 459 -24.49 -20.98 9.46
N ARG A 460 -24.36 -22.32 9.46
CA ARG A 460 -24.99 -23.19 8.45
C ARG A 460 -26.51 -23.04 8.45
N ALA A 461 -27.13 -23.00 9.62
CA ALA A 461 -28.58 -22.80 9.73
C ALA A 461 -29.01 -21.42 9.20
N THR A 462 -28.19 -20.38 9.36
CA THR A 462 -28.49 -19.03 8.85
C THR A 462 -28.38 -19.00 7.33
N VAL A 463 -27.33 -19.59 6.76
CA VAL A 463 -27.16 -19.71 5.31
C VAL A 463 -28.29 -20.52 4.66
N ALA A 464 -28.79 -21.56 5.34
CA ALA A 464 -29.85 -22.43 4.82
C ALA A 464 -31.27 -21.82 4.85
N ARG A 465 -31.49 -20.67 5.52
CA ARG A 465 -32.84 -20.09 5.68
C ARG A 465 -33.41 -19.43 4.44
N GLY A 466 -32.58 -18.94 3.52
CA GLY A 466 -33.08 -18.26 2.34
C GLY A 466 -32.08 -17.31 1.69
N ALA A 467 -32.55 -16.57 0.67
CA ALA A 467 -31.75 -15.55 0.00
C ALA A 467 -31.63 -14.27 0.85
N ALA A 468 -32.69 -13.86 1.54
CA ALA A 468 -32.69 -12.72 2.47
C ALA A 468 -31.61 -12.83 3.58
N GLU A 469 -31.47 -13.98 4.24
CA GLU A 469 -30.47 -14.19 5.31
C GLU A 469 -29.04 -14.24 4.75
N ARG A 470 -28.82 -14.89 3.61
CA ARG A 470 -27.51 -14.88 2.94
C ARG A 470 -27.11 -13.46 2.57
N ARG A 471 -28.05 -12.65 2.07
CA ARG A 471 -27.82 -11.23 1.77
C ARG A 471 -27.55 -10.41 3.02
N GLY A 472 -28.27 -10.69 4.11
CA GLY A 472 -28.00 -10.09 5.42
C GLY A 472 -26.59 -10.40 5.96
N LEU A 473 -26.15 -11.67 5.87
CA LEU A 473 -24.81 -12.09 6.29
C LEU A 473 -23.73 -11.42 5.45
N TYR A 474 -23.88 -11.45 4.12
CA TYR A 474 -22.94 -10.80 3.21
C TYR A 474 -22.81 -9.30 3.52
N GLN A 475 -23.94 -8.60 3.68
CA GLN A 475 -23.94 -7.18 4.00
C GLN A 475 -23.26 -6.91 5.35
N ALA A 476 -23.60 -7.68 6.39
CA ALA A 476 -22.99 -7.52 7.71
C ALA A 476 -21.47 -7.77 7.69
N ALA A 477 -20.99 -8.68 6.83
CA ALA A 477 -19.58 -8.95 6.66
C ALA A 477 -18.84 -7.85 5.92
N ILE A 478 -19.37 -7.37 4.78
CA ILE A 478 -18.78 -6.25 4.04
C ILE A 478 -18.73 -5.01 4.94
N THR A 479 -19.78 -4.75 5.72
CA THR A 479 -19.79 -3.67 6.71
C THR A 479 -18.67 -3.84 7.73
N ARG A 480 -18.55 -5.02 8.37
CA ARG A 480 -17.52 -5.27 9.38
C ARG A 480 -16.09 -5.14 8.83
N ASP A 481 -15.84 -5.68 7.64
CA ASP A 481 -14.55 -5.54 6.96
C ASP A 481 -14.23 -4.06 6.69
N ALA A 482 -15.20 -3.30 6.20
CA ALA A 482 -15.04 -1.88 5.93
C ALA A 482 -14.77 -1.05 7.20
N GLU A 483 -15.46 -1.34 8.32
CA GLU A 483 -15.22 -0.70 9.62
C GLU A 483 -13.76 -0.87 10.10
N VAL A 484 -13.18 -2.07 9.91
CA VAL A 484 -11.80 -2.36 10.29
C VAL A 484 -10.80 -1.61 9.41
N ARG A 485 -11.11 -1.38 8.13
CA ARG A 485 -10.21 -0.70 7.18
C ARG A 485 -10.20 0.79 7.29
N LEU A 486 -11.35 1.36 7.64
CA LEU A 486 -11.56 2.78 7.78
C LEU A 486 -10.58 3.45 8.73
N SER A 487 -10.13 2.72 9.74
CA SER A 487 -9.53 3.19 10.99
C SER A 487 -8.52 4.31 10.80
N VAL A 488 -9.07 5.50 10.86
CA VAL A 488 -8.43 6.79 11.05
C VAL A 488 -9.21 7.44 12.19
N VAL A 489 -8.61 8.41 12.87
CA VAL A 489 -9.37 9.23 13.82
C VAL A 489 -10.46 9.95 13.04
N ASP A 490 -11.72 9.69 13.36
CA ASP A 490 -12.88 10.17 12.61
C ASP A 490 -13.64 11.31 13.30
N ASP A 491 -13.23 11.70 14.52
CA ASP A 491 -13.73 12.90 15.22
C ASP A 491 -12.63 13.49 16.11
N THR A 492 -12.19 14.70 15.81
CA THR A 492 -11.17 15.44 16.58
C THR A 492 -11.76 16.62 17.36
N ARG A 493 -13.08 16.76 17.44
CA ARG A 493 -13.72 17.94 18.06
C ARG A 493 -13.43 18.07 19.55
N ALA A 494 -13.17 16.96 20.24
CA ALA A 494 -12.81 16.94 21.66
C ALA A 494 -11.30 17.14 21.91
N GLU A 495 -10.47 17.13 20.87
CA GLU A 495 -9.01 17.21 21.00
C GLU A 495 -8.55 18.66 21.23
N GLU A 496 -7.92 18.94 22.38
CA GLU A 496 -7.45 20.28 22.74
C GLU A 496 -6.39 20.84 21.77
N THR A 497 -5.62 19.96 21.15
CA THR A 497 -4.55 20.32 20.20
C THR A 497 -5.07 20.74 18.83
N HIS A 498 -6.37 20.54 18.55
CA HIS A 498 -7.00 20.83 17.26
C HIS A 498 -7.83 22.11 17.32
N SER A 499 -7.75 22.93 16.27
CA SER A 499 -8.32 24.28 16.24
C SER A 499 -9.09 24.59 14.93
N GLY A 500 -9.74 25.75 14.90
CA GLY A 500 -10.56 26.21 13.76
C GLY A 500 -12.01 25.73 13.83
N PRO A 501 -12.79 25.97 12.75
CA PRO A 501 -14.16 25.47 12.63
C PRO A 501 -14.20 23.94 12.67
N SER A 502 -15.29 23.38 13.20
CA SER A 502 -15.58 21.95 13.14
C SER A 502 -15.98 21.56 11.71
N ILE A 503 -15.05 20.95 10.98
CA ILE A 503 -15.23 20.57 9.57
C ILE A 503 -15.90 19.20 9.47
N PHE A 504 -17.10 19.14 8.90
CA PHE A 504 -17.74 17.87 8.55
C PHE A 504 -17.24 17.36 7.20
N VAL A 505 -16.76 16.12 7.14
CA VAL A 505 -16.33 15.49 5.89
C VAL A 505 -17.42 14.53 5.40
N SER A 506 -18.04 14.90 4.28
CA SER A 506 -19.08 14.13 3.60
C SER A 506 -18.48 13.34 2.43
N PHE A 507 -18.80 12.07 2.33
CA PHE A 507 -18.21 11.15 1.35
C PHE A 507 -19.16 9.99 1.01
N CYS A 508 -18.82 9.24 -0.05
CA CYS A 508 -19.43 7.94 -0.33
C CYS A 508 -18.42 6.82 -0.05
N TRP A 509 -18.89 5.61 0.24
CA TRP A 509 -18.03 4.45 0.51
C TRP A 509 -17.09 4.12 -0.66
N GLU A 510 -17.45 4.46 -1.90
CA GLU A 510 -16.56 4.34 -3.06
C GLU A 510 -15.33 5.27 -3.00
N ASP A 511 -15.35 6.28 -2.11
CA ASP A 511 -14.30 7.28 -1.93
C ASP A 511 -13.47 7.02 -0.66
N ILE A 512 -13.51 5.79 -0.12
CA ILE A 512 -12.97 5.48 1.22
C ILE A 512 -11.48 5.78 1.36
N ASP A 513 -10.67 5.48 0.35
CA ASP A 513 -9.22 5.68 0.41
C ASP A 513 -8.86 7.16 0.32
N SER A 514 -9.54 7.87 -0.58
CA SER A 514 -9.48 9.32 -0.69
C SER A 514 -9.91 10.02 0.59
N MET A 515 -10.97 9.53 1.23
CA MET A 515 -11.47 10.03 2.50
C MET A 515 -10.46 9.79 3.63
N ARG A 516 -9.89 8.59 3.74
CA ARG A 516 -8.84 8.28 4.73
C ARG A 516 -7.64 9.21 4.56
N ALA A 517 -7.17 9.43 3.33
CA ALA A 517 -6.10 10.38 3.05
C ALA A 517 -6.47 11.81 3.47
N MET A 518 -7.71 12.24 3.20
CA MET A 518 -8.21 13.55 3.61
C MET A 518 -8.22 13.72 5.14
N LEU A 519 -8.75 12.75 5.89
CA LEU A 519 -8.80 12.81 7.35
C LEU A 519 -7.40 12.83 7.97
N ARG A 520 -6.45 12.05 7.42
CA ARG A 520 -5.03 12.10 7.83
C ARG A 520 -4.44 13.50 7.67
N LEU A 521 -4.66 14.12 6.51
CA LEU A 521 -4.12 15.45 6.22
C LEU A 521 -4.75 16.56 7.09
N LEU A 522 -6.04 16.44 7.42
CA LEU A 522 -6.72 17.32 8.38
C LEU A 522 -6.14 17.17 9.79
N TYR A 523 -5.86 15.93 10.18
CA TYR A 523 -5.24 15.59 11.46
C TYR A 523 -3.84 16.21 11.60
N GLU A 524 -2.99 16.03 10.59
CA GLU A 524 -1.64 16.62 10.55
C GLU A 524 -1.66 18.15 10.67
N ARG A 525 -2.68 18.79 10.06
CA ARG A 525 -2.92 20.23 10.13
C ARG A 525 -3.57 20.69 11.43
N ARG A 526 -3.80 19.77 12.38
CA ARG A 526 -4.46 20.00 13.66
C ARG A 526 -5.80 20.72 13.52
N ARG A 527 -6.60 20.30 12.53
CA ARG A 527 -7.93 20.86 12.27
C ARG A 527 -9.00 20.11 13.05
N ARG A 528 -9.98 20.83 13.60
CA ARG A 528 -11.18 20.16 14.12
C ARG A 528 -11.98 19.61 12.95
N TYR A 529 -12.18 18.31 12.91
CA TYR A 529 -12.97 17.66 11.89
C TYR A 529 -13.72 16.47 12.46
N TYR A 530 -14.72 16.03 11.72
CA TYR A 530 -15.40 14.79 11.99
C TYR A 530 -16.04 14.24 10.71
N ALA A 531 -16.08 12.92 10.60
CA ALA A 531 -16.72 12.21 9.50
C ALA A 531 -17.73 11.21 10.07
N PHE A 532 -18.84 11.01 9.38
CA PHE A 532 -19.79 9.98 9.75
C PHE A 532 -19.36 8.65 9.12
N VAL A 533 -18.60 7.86 9.89
CA VAL A 533 -17.92 6.65 9.42
C VAL A 533 -18.62 5.36 9.89
N GLU A 534 -19.56 5.48 10.83
CA GLU A 534 -20.31 4.36 11.38
C GLU A 534 -21.62 4.14 10.61
N ASP A 535 -21.65 3.12 9.77
CA ASP A 535 -22.91 2.52 9.36
C ASP A 535 -23.11 1.30 10.30
N TYR A 536 -24.23 1.22 11.02
CA TYR A 536 -24.71 0.02 11.75
C TYR A 536 -24.21 -0.30 13.16
N HIS A 537 -23.91 0.69 14.02
CA HIS A 537 -24.16 0.46 15.45
C HIS A 537 -25.66 0.20 15.64
N GLY A 538 -26.02 -1.03 16.02
CA GLY A 538 -27.39 -1.51 16.26
C GLY A 538 -28.16 -0.82 17.39
N LEU A 539 -28.08 0.50 17.48
CA LEU A 539 -28.90 1.37 18.30
C LEU A 539 -29.80 2.15 17.34
N GLY A 540 -31.10 1.87 17.39
CA GLY A 540 -32.09 2.38 16.44
C GLY A 540 -32.00 3.88 16.16
N GLY A 541 -32.08 4.21 14.87
CA GLY A 541 -32.03 5.55 14.33
C GLY A 541 -31.52 5.48 12.89
N ASN A 542 -32.40 5.74 11.92
CA ASN A 542 -32.11 5.70 10.48
C ASN A 542 -30.76 6.39 10.16
N THR A 543 -29.85 5.75 9.40
CA THR A 543 -28.58 6.32 8.88
C THR A 543 -28.78 7.74 8.33
N LYS A 544 -29.90 7.96 7.63
CA LYS A 544 -30.36 9.26 7.12
C LYS A 544 -30.49 10.34 8.20
N LYS A 545 -31.04 9.99 9.37
CA LYS A 545 -31.22 10.93 10.50
C LYS A 545 -29.89 11.26 11.17
N ASN A 546 -28.99 10.28 11.28
CA ASN A 546 -27.69 10.48 11.90
C ASN A 546 -26.80 11.35 11.01
N GLY A 547 -26.72 11.06 9.70
CA GLY A 547 -26.01 11.90 8.73
C GLY A 547 -26.50 13.35 8.75
N SER A 548 -27.81 13.59 8.66
CA SER A 548 -28.38 14.94 8.78
C SER A 548 -28.08 15.63 10.12
N ARG A 549 -28.04 14.88 11.23
CA ARG A 549 -27.70 15.43 12.55
C ARG A 549 -26.23 15.87 12.60
N TYR A 550 -25.33 15.06 12.04
CA TYR A 550 -23.91 15.36 11.96
C TYR A 550 -23.66 16.59 11.09
N ALA A 551 -24.25 16.64 9.89
CA ALA A 551 -24.19 17.80 9.02
C ALA A 551 -24.70 19.09 9.71
N ALA A 552 -25.77 18.99 10.51
CA ALA A 552 -26.33 20.16 11.20
C ALA A 552 -25.46 20.73 12.34
N GLN A 553 -24.42 20.00 12.77
CA GLN A 553 -23.45 20.44 13.79
C GLN A 553 -22.19 21.08 13.19
N ALA A 554 -22.11 21.15 11.86
CA ALA A 554 -20.90 21.58 11.17
C ALA A 554 -20.75 23.09 11.20
N ASP A 555 -19.52 23.56 11.36
CA ASP A 555 -19.14 24.96 11.15
C ASP A 555 -18.74 25.22 9.69
N ALA A 556 -18.22 24.17 9.04
CA ALA A 556 -17.81 24.10 7.65
C ALA A 556 -17.93 22.64 7.16
N ALA A 557 -17.95 22.42 5.85
CA ALA A 557 -18.02 21.08 5.27
C ALA A 557 -17.08 20.90 4.08
N LEU A 558 -16.50 19.70 3.98
CA LEU A 558 -15.81 19.21 2.79
C LEU A 558 -16.65 18.09 2.16
N ILE A 559 -16.97 18.21 0.88
CA ILE A 559 -17.73 17.19 0.15
C ILE A 559 -16.78 16.47 -0.82
N LEU A 560 -16.52 15.19 -0.62
CA LEU A 560 -15.76 14.37 -1.57
C LEU A 560 -16.68 13.97 -2.73
N LEU A 561 -16.70 14.81 -3.76
CA LEU A 561 -17.64 14.75 -4.87
C LEU A 561 -17.12 13.82 -5.97
N SER A 562 -17.46 12.54 -5.88
CA SER A 562 -17.24 11.53 -6.92
C SER A 562 -18.47 11.34 -7.82
N PRO A 563 -18.38 10.62 -8.96
CA PRO A 563 -19.56 10.25 -9.73
C PRO A 563 -20.62 9.52 -8.89
N ALA A 564 -20.17 8.61 -8.01
CA ALA A 564 -21.04 7.85 -7.13
C ALA A 564 -21.69 8.73 -6.05
N TYR A 565 -20.99 9.77 -5.59
CA TYR A 565 -21.56 10.78 -4.70
C TYR A 565 -22.61 11.63 -5.43
N ALA A 566 -22.29 12.13 -6.62
CA ALA A 566 -23.17 12.96 -7.41
C ALA A 566 -24.48 12.24 -7.76
N GLU A 567 -24.40 10.98 -8.19
CA GLU A 567 -25.57 10.14 -8.43
C GLU A 567 -26.47 10.05 -7.18
N ARG A 568 -25.88 9.71 -6.03
CA ARG A 568 -26.62 9.57 -4.76
C ARG A 568 -27.16 10.89 -4.22
N ALA A 569 -26.51 12.00 -4.53
CA ALA A 569 -26.97 13.33 -4.18
C ALA A 569 -28.26 13.70 -4.90
N THR A 570 -28.62 13.03 -6.00
CA THR A 570 -29.89 13.28 -6.73
C THR A 570 -31.08 12.47 -6.22
N ASP A 571 -30.86 11.40 -5.43
CA ASP A 571 -31.94 10.55 -4.90
C ASP A 571 -32.49 11.10 -3.57
N PRO A 572 -33.73 11.66 -3.52
CA PRO A 572 -34.31 12.19 -2.29
C PRO A 572 -34.55 11.11 -1.22
N LYS A 573 -34.63 9.84 -1.64
CA LYS A 573 -34.81 8.71 -0.73
C LYS A 573 -33.48 8.25 -0.12
N GLY A 574 -32.35 8.54 -0.76
CA GLY A 574 -31.00 8.22 -0.30
C GLY A 574 -30.55 8.95 0.97
N ASN A 575 -29.33 8.62 1.42
CA ASN A 575 -28.72 9.17 2.64
C ASN A 575 -28.03 10.53 2.41
N ILE A 576 -27.45 10.75 1.23
CA ILE A 576 -26.70 11.96 0.89
C ILE A 576 -27.61 13.19 0.69
N TYR A 577 -28.71 13.05 -0.05
CA TYR A 577 -29.64 14.15 -0.31
C TYR A 577 -30.10 14.93 0.96
N PRO A 578 -30.59 14.27 2.04
CA PRO A 578 -30.99 14.96 3.27
C PRO A 578 -29.81 15.46 4.11
N GLU A 579 -28.60 14.93 3.90
CA GLU A 579 -27.37 15.48 4.49
C GLU A 579 -27.03 16.84 3.86
N LEU A 580 -27.10 16.93 2.52
CA LEU A 580 -26.91 18.19 1.78
C LEU A 580 -27.92 19.27 2.19
N ILE A 581 -29.20 18.89 2.39
CA ILE A 581 -30.22 19.81 2.92
C ILE A 581 -29.85 20.33 4.31
N ALA A 582 -29.34 19.46 5.18
CA ALA A 582 -28.94 19.87 6.53
C ALA A 582 -27.76 20.83 6.48
N LEU A 583 -26.77 20.58 5.60
CA LEU A 583 -25.65 21.47 5.35
C LEU A 583 -26.10 22.84 4.85
N GLY A 584 -26.84 22.92 3.74
CA GLY A 584 -27.24 24.20 3.16
C GLY A 584 -28.17 25.05 4.05
N ARG A 585 -28.79 24.46 5.07
CA ARG A 585 -29.57 25.19 6.08
C ARG A 585 -28.74 25.75 7.24
N LYS A 586 -27.57 25.16 7.53
CA LYS A 586 -26.81 25.39 8.77
C LYS A 586 -25.43 25.96 8.54
N VAL A 587 -24.81 25.62 7.42
CA VAL A 587 -23.47 26.04 7.05
C VAL A 587 -23.58 27.10 5.95
N PRO A 588 -22.89 28.25 6.08
CA PRO A 588 -22.82 29.23 5.00
C PRO A 588 -22.28 28.59 3.70
N PRO A 589 -22.86 28.90 2.52
CA PRO A 589 -22.47 28.25 1.25
C PRO A 589 -20.96 28.31 0.98
N GLU A 590 -20.32 29.44 1.29
CA GLU A 590 -18.87 29.63 1.09
C GLU A 590 -17.99 28.74 1.98
N ARG A 591 -18.55 28.05 2.98
CA ARG A 591 -17.87 27.07 3.84
C ARG A 591 -18.21 25.63 3.51
N ILE A 592 -19.02 25.39 2.48
CA ILE A 592 -19.31 24.05 1.95
C ILE A 592 -18.45 23.88 0.70
N VAL A 593 -17.27 23.27 0.85
CA VAL A 593 -16.30 23.16 -0.23
C VAL A 593 -16.34 21.75 -0.85
N PRO A 594 -16.82 21.59 -2.09
CA PRO A 594 -16.72 20.33 -2.81
C PRO A 594 -15.31 20.10 -3.34
N VAL A 595 -14.88 18.85 -3.30
CA VAL A 595 -13.57 18.39 -3.74
C VAL A 595 -13.76 17.15 -4.59
N SER A 596 -13.35 17.14 -5.85
CA SER A 596 -13.85 16.19 -6.85
C SER A 596 -12.79 15.56 -7.75
N LEU A 597 -12.90 14.28 -8.16
CA LEU A 597 -12.12 13.67 -9.28
C LEU A 597 -13.05 13.12 -10.37
N ASP A 598 -12.98 13.70 -11.57
CA ASP A 598 -12.31 13.08 -12.72
C ASP A 598 -12.09 14.17 -13.80
N ALA A 599 -10.90 14.22 -14.39
CA ALA A 599 -10.53 15.17 -15.46
C ALA A 599 -10.65 14.49 -16.83
N LYS A 600 -11.80 13.88 -17.10
CA LYS A 600 -12.25 13.60 -18.47
C LYS A 600 -13.41 14.53 -18.80
N ALA A 601 -13.56 14.86 -20.09
CA ALA A 601 -14.65 15.71 -20.58
C ALA A 601 -16.05 15.21 -20.16
N ASP A 602 -16.16 13.94 -19.79
CA ASP A 602 -17.39 13.23 -19.47
C ASP A 602 -17.97 13.58 -18.08
N TYR A 603 -17.17 14.09 -17.13
CA TYR A 603 -17.64 14.35 -15.75
C TYR A 603 -18.50 15.63 -15.60
N ARG A 604 -18.60 16.44 -16.67
CA ARG A 604 -19.48 17.63 -16.67
C ARG A 604 -20.94 17.25 -16.54
N GLU A 605 -21.37 16.13 -17.14
CA GLU A 605 -22.79 15.75 -17.14
C GLU A 605 -23.29 15.36 -15.74
N GLU A 606 -22.48 14.67 -14.92
CA GLU A 606 -22.86 14.34 -13.55
C GLU A 606 -22.84 15.57 -12.63
N LEU A 607 -21.90 16.49 -12.83
CA LEU A 607 -21.84 17.77 -12.09
C LEU A 607 -23.00 18.70 -12.44
N ASP A 608 -23.44 18.71 -13.71
CA ASP A 608 -24.62 19.46 -14.15
C ASP A 608 -25.90 18.93 -13.50
N ARG A 609 -25.93 17.62 -13.17
CA ARG A 609 -27.06 16.99 -12.44
C ARG A 609 -26.97 17.15 -10.93
N PHE A 610 -25.82 17.57 -10.38
CA PHE A 610 -25.67 17.74 -8.94
C PHE A 610 -26.57 18.89 -8.44
N PRO A 611 -27.30 18.70 -7.32
CA PRO A 611 -28.28 19.68 -6.87
C PRO A 611 -27.65 20.84 -6.08
N TRP A 612 -26.86 21.68 -6.74
CA TRP A 612 -26.09 22.80 -6.16
C TRP A 612 -26.92 23.74 -5.27
N ALA A 613 -28.18 23.99 -5.65
CA ALA A 613 -29.09 24.82 -4.89
C ALA A 613 -29.36 24.30 -3.46
N LEU A 614 -29.20 22.98 -3.21
CA LEU A 614 -29.37 22.41 -1.86
C LEU A 614 -28.32 22.89 -0.86
N ILE A 615 -27.15 23.29 -1.35
CA ILE A 615 -26.03 23.80 -0.54
C ILE A 615 -25.78 25.29 -0.79
N GLY A 616 -26.73 25.99 -1.42
CA GLY A 616 -26.70 27.44 -1.60
C GLY A 616 -25.78 27.95 -2.70
N HIS A 617 -25.44 27.09 -3.67
CA HIS A 617 -24.69 27.49 -4.86
C HIS A 617 -25.60 27.55 -6.10
N GLU A 618 -25.63 28.70 -6.79
CA GLU A 618 -26.39 28.89 -8.04
C GLU A 618 -25.58 28.46 -9.27
N GLU A 619 -24.24 28.47 -9.16
CA GLU A 619 -23.29 27.97 -10.15
C GLU A 619 -22.39 26.91 -9.50
N VAL A 620 -21.70 26.12 -10.31
CA VAL A 620 -20.72 25.13 -9.82
C VAL A 620 -19.65 25.87 -8.99
N PRO A 621 -19.58 25.66 -7.66
CA PRO A 621 -18.58 26.28 -6.82
C PRO A 621 -17.17 25.77 -7.18
N PHE A 622 -16.15 26.44 -6.66
CA PHE A 622 -14.74 26.08 -6.86
C PHE A 622 -14.52 24.56 -6.77
N LEU A 623 -14.03 23.97 -7.87
CA LEU A 623 -13.61 22.57 -7.94
C LEU A 623 -12.08 22.51 -7.81
N GLY A 624 -11.59 21.91 -6.74
CA GLY A 624 -10.16 21.66 -6.52
C GLY A 624 -9.58 20.57 -7.43
N ALA A 625 -8.26 20.38 -7.33
CA ALA A 625 -7.56 19.25 -7.94
C ALA A 625 -8.00 17.91 -7.33
N PRO A 626 -7.82 16.78 -8.02
CA PRO A 626 -8.98 15.94 -8.07
C PRO A 626 -8.95 14.78 -6.99
N ILE A 627 -10.10 14.17 -6.59
CA ILE A 627 -10.48 13.11 -5.58
C ILE A 627 -10.05 11.58 -5.60
N ARG A 628 -10.90 10.75 -6.24
CA ARG A 628 -10.87 9.30 -6.51
C ARG A 628 -9.76 8.87 -7.48
N ASN A 629 -8.71 8.24 -6.97
CA ASN A 629 -7.42 7.91 -7.63
C ASN A 629 -6.36 9.02 -7.57
N ALA A 630 -6.56 10.07 -6.78
CA ALA A 630 -5.50 11.04 -6.56
C ALA A 630 -4.42 10.49 -5.65
N THR A 631 -3.19 10.90 -5.92
CA THR A 631 -2.08 10.73 -4.99
C THR A 631 -2.38 11.50 -3.70
N THR A 632 -1.86 11.05 -2.57
CA THR A 632 -1.99 11.72 -1.27
C THR A 632 -1.69 13.21 -1.35
N SER A 633 -0.73 13.61 -2.17
CA SER A 633 -0.32 14.99 -2.26
C SER A 633 -1.09 15.81 -3.30
N GLN A 634 -1.86 15.19 -4.21
CA GLN A 634 -2.95 15.85 -4.94
C GLN A 634 -4.09 16.19 -3.97
N ILE A 635 -4.44 15.25 -3.10
CA ILE A 635 -5.42 15.45 -2.01
C ILE A 635 -4.96 16.55 -1.06
N ALA A 636 -3.66 16.59 -0.71
CA ALA A 636 -3.09 17.64 0.13
C ALA A 636 -3.27 19.05 -0.47
N ARG A 637 -2.96 19.25 -1.75
CA ARG A 637 -3.15 20.55 -2.41
C ARG A 637 -4.62 20.97 -2.47
N ALA A 638 -5.50 20.02 -2.75
CA ALA A 638 -6.94 20.25 -2.79
C ALA A 638 -7.46 20.65 -1.39
N LEU A 639 -7.02 19.94 -0.35
CA LEU A 639 -7.33 20.27 1.03
C LEU A 639 -6.79 21.65 1.42
N ASP A 640 -5.54 21.98 1.10
CA ASP A 640 -4.96 23.29 1.44
C ASP A 640 -5.75 24.43 0.83
N SER A 641 -6.18 24.26 -0.43
CA SER A 641 -7.04 25.22 -1.12
C SER A 641 -8.41 25.34 -0.45
N ALA A 642 -9.03 24.21 -0.09
CA ALA A 642 -10.31 24.18 0.60
C ALA A 642 -10.25 24.82 2.00
N LEU A 643 -9.18 24.56 2.76
CA LEU A 643 -8.96 25.15 4.08
C LEU A 643 -8.74 26.66 3.99
N GLN A 644 -8.05 27.16 2.96
CA GLN A 644 -7.90 28.61 2.75
C GLN A 644 -9.25 29.31 2.53
N VAL A 645 -10.17 28.67 1.80
CA VAL A 645 -11.53 29.18 1.59
C VAL A 645 -12.32 29.20 2.90
N ILE A 646 -12.32 28.07 3.62
CA ILE A 646 -13.01 27.92 4.91
C ILE A 646 -12.48 28.94 5.93
N ASP A 647 -11.16 29.07 6.07
CA ASP A 647 -10.54 29.95 7.06
C ASP A 647 -10.78 31.43 6.80
N ARG A 648 -10.82 31.83 5.52
CA ARG A 648 -11.13 33.21 5.13
C ARG A 648 -12.55 33.56 5.56
N SER A 649 -13.53 32.75 5.15
CA SER A 649 -14.93 32.96 5.55
C SER A 649 -15.12 32.88 7.07
N TRP A 650 -14.42 31.98 7.75
CA TRP A 650 -14.50 31.85 9.21
C TRP A 650 -14.05 33.12 9.92
N LYS A 651 -12.88 33.66 9.54
CA LYS A 651 -12.32 34.90 10.11
C LYS A 651 -13.26 36.09 9.93
N ASP A 652 -13.78 36.28 8.71
CA ASP A 652 -14.69 37.39 8.39
C ASP A 652 -15.93 37.40 9.29
N SER A 653 -16.47 36.22 9.62
CA SER A 653 -17.62 36.11 10.55
C SER A 653 -17.26 36.36 12.02
N THR A 654 -16.09 35.91 12.46
CA THR A 654 -15.66 36.10 13.85
C THR A 654 -15.29 37.55 14.14
N ASP A 655 -14.72 38.26 13.16
CA ASP A 655 -14.40 39.67 13.26
C ASP A 655 -15.65 40.55 13.19
N ALA A 656 -16.63 40.20 12.34
CA ALA A 656 -17.95 40.85 12.34
C ALA A 656 -18.66 40.70 13.70
N THR A 657 -18.58 39.51 14.32
CA THR A 657 -19.20 39.25 15.63
C THR A 657 -18.47 39.95 16.79
N ARG A 658 -17.14 40.13 16.68
CA ARG A 658 -16.33 40.91 17.64
C ARG A 658 -16.50 42.42 17.50
N SER A 659 -16.78 42.93 16.31
CA SER A 659 -17.06 44.35 16.07
C SER A 659 -18.47 44.76 16.52
N MET A 660 -19.37 43.80 16.70
CA MET A 660 -20.74 44.00 17.20
C MET A 660 -20.88 43.79 18.73
N ARG A 661 -19.82 43.41 19.44
CA ARG A 661 -19.75 43.35 20.91
C ARG A 661 -18.83 44.45 21.43
#